data_AF-A0A954MC88-F1
#
_entry.id   AF-A0A954MC88-F1
#
_cell.length_a   1.000
_cell.length_b   1.000
_cell.length_c   1.000
_cell.angle_alpha   90.00
_cell.angle_beta   90.00
_cell.angle_gamma   90.00
#
_symmetry.space_group_name_H-M   'P 1'
#
loop_
_entity.id
_entity.type
_entity.pdbx_description
1 polymer ?
#
loop_
_entity_poly.entity_id
_entity_poly.type
_entity_poly.pdbx_seq_one_letter_code
_entity_poly.pdbx_strand_id
1 'polypeptide(L)'
;MILAEKAEHAGQSSDAIRTLGARAALAVDDKDRAVHFLGGLRPLSDSASSTEGWLLRAELCFQTGFWSQSCDIWQHLSTSRHNVTAQRSLARLLSGCGLAEESLPHWLNLLRTENADAETLICLATGGQLLYPEDFLQRILSLVESSTSPFGASCADDRYLPLTGLIRHAVQNRDQALAERLCAEARSIQRNHVTEKRGADFNPDWPVWLKPVVLQVLLRQDGSPHDRQGSHQTGLDELHAFLAVHEEFVEAWLLAAREHSSVRCAVEALRRSPWNADAGHLLSDLLYSHDVTAATELRALADRLKLVRQLAVRLYQSDGAGLSDVRHQLVQHLLGLGRTAEARAWARLELRTPKPAAWAVSLLTDTDSLEAEPYQHPLLRDPSRFNIFPFPAGMPQQSSADDDPIADRPPDQPSTDVSDKESSAPSSRFWFDDVADEVGLHFRYNNGVKVGQEGLLMHQWTGGGVGVLDLDADLWPDLCFPQGGRSDSDDADGLYRNLMGRQYVDVSTTATSALEGFGQGVAVGDVNNDGFDDVYLPRVGQNQLLINQGDGTFTVSRFSVMSAETGDGVSDAEHADLIDQWTTSAAVADLNGDGAPDLYDVNYVTGNFRRTCRHDGYQRICGPTDFPAAVDVVWLSDAAGGFTAIAVEQSPDAGRGMGLVVGDYLSRGTNQVYVTNDETGNRLFEYSPNRHGFSDITPIVGGAGDQFGAAQGSMGIAIGDTDADGRADLFVTNYYSESNTLYQQPVDGVLIDATPAADLAVPGFEMLGFGCQFADFNSDGFDDLLVSNGHLDDFQFRGHPYRMRAQLFAGTRSGRFVEQHHCGPYFDREVLGRSVAVLDWNRDGFADAVVTHLDSPTALLCNRSSARLRETQLVLIGTSSSRDAIGATVVDTARDRTVAWQTAGSGYQCSSQNCVRIRCADSADTVTITVAWPPLSLDSSTSPPKAASGSPSGQNVRPIDGRRPVLLEDRESAVVEGRRQAYRLPR
;
A
#
# COMPACT_ATOMS: atom_id res chain seq x y z
N MET A 1 45.70 -26.47 3.65
CA MET A 1 46.46 -27.03 4.79
C MET A 1 47.52 -28.06 4.36
N ILE A 2 47.15 -29.28 3.91
CA ILE A 2 48.12 -30.35 3.53
C ILE A 2 49.18 -29.92 2.50
N LEU A 3 48.80 -29.09 1.52
CA LEU A 3 49.74 -28.58 0.51
C LEU A 3 50.76 -27.58 1.10
N ALA A 4 50.37 -26.79 2.10
CA ALA A 4 51.27 -25.88 2.80
C ALA A 4 52.28 -26.65 3.67
N GLU A 5 51.82 -27.69 4.38
CA GLU A 5 52.67 -28.62 5.14
C GLU A 5 53.73 -29.31 4.26
N LYS A 6 53.34 -29.74 3.06
CA LYS A 6 54.25 -30.35 2.07
C LYS A 6 55.29 -29.35 1.55
N ALA A 7 54.88 -28.09 1.32
CA ALA A 7 55.79 -27.04 0.87
C ALA A 7 56.81 -26.65 1.96
N GLU A 8 56.41 -26.67 3.23
CA GLU A 8 57.31 -26.41 4.37
C GLU A 8 58.33 -27.52 4.60
N HIS A 9 57.91 -28.79 4.53
CA HIS A 9 58.83 -29.92 4.59
C HIS A 9 59.83 -29.97 3.43
N ALA A 10 59.44 -29.44 2.26
CA ALA A 10 60.31 -29.33 1.10
C ALA A 10 61.27 -28.12 1.15
N GLY A 11 61.21 -27.29 2.20
CA GLY A 11 62.00 -26.05 2.31
C GLY A 11 61.59 -24.96 1.31
N GLN A 12 60.40 -25.06 0.71
CA GLN A 12 59.88 -24.15 -0.31
C GLN A 12 58.77 -23.23 0.22
N SER A 13 58.66 -23.08 1.55
CA SER A 13 57.59 -22.30 2.15
C SER A 13 57.84 -20.80 2.02
N SER A 14 57.04 -20.15 1.17
CA SER A 14 56.94 -18.69 1.12
C SER A 14 55.96 -18.17 2.16
N ASP A 15 56.05 -16.88 2.44
CA ASP A 15 55.21 -16.22 3.44
C ASP A 15 53.70 -16.31 3.09
N ALA A 16 53.38 -16.22 1.80
CA ALA A 16 52.02 -16.41 1.30
C ALA A 16 51.49 -17.83 1.53
N ILE A 17 52.34 -18.86 1.39
CA ILE A 17 51.96 -20.26 1.62
C ILE A 17 51.69 -20.50 3.12
N ARG A 18 52.46 -19.85 3.99
CA ARG A 18 52.26 -19.88 5.45
C ARG A 18 50.96 -19.20 5.86
N THR A 19 50.68 -18.01 5.34
CA THR A 19 49.42 -17.28 5.58
C THR A 19 48.21 -18.08 5.11
N LEU A 20 48.29 -18.71 3.93
CA LEU A 20 47.23 -19.57 3.41
C LEU A 20 47.05 -20.85 4.25
N GLY A 21 48.17 -21.43 4.72
CA GLY A 21 48.16 -22.55 5.67
C GLY A 21 47.45 -22.20 6.97
N ALA A 22 47.75 -21.03 7.54
CA ALA A 22 47.15 -20.53 8.76
C ALA A 22 45.65 -20.23 8.62
N ARG A 23 45.21 -19.62 7.51
CA ARG A 23 43.76 -19.43 7.23
C ARG A 23 43.02 -20.75 7.11
N ALA A 24 43.62 -21.71 6.42
CA ALA A 24 43.02 -23.03 6.27
C ALA A 24 42.93 -23.81 7.60
N ALA A 25 43.88 -23.60 8.52
CA ALA A 25 43.85 -24.17 9.86
C ALA A 25 42.79 -23.50 10.75
N LEU A 26 42.64 -22.17 10.68
CA LEU A 26 41.59 -21.43 11.38
C LEU A 26 40.18 -21.79 10.90
N ALA A 27 39.99 -22.04 9.60
CA ALA A 27 38.69 -22.46 9.04
C ALA A 27 38.21 -23.82 9.58
N VAL A 28 39.10 -24.61 10.18
CA VAL A 28 38.77 -25.89 10.84
C VAL A 28 39.01 -25.84 12.35
N ASP A 29 39.15 -24.63 12.91
CA ASP A 29 39.38 -24.34 14.34
C ASP A 29 40.65 -24.98 14.94
N ASP A 30 41.67 -25.28 14.11
CA ASP A 30 42.97 -25.82 14.55
C ASP A 30 43.96 -24.67 14.81
N LYS A 31 43.77 -23.98 15.94
CA LYS A 31 44.53 -22.77 16.32
C LYS A 31 46.02 -23.05 16.53
N ASP A 32 46.39 -24.22 17.06
CA ASP A 32 47.79 -24.59 17.27
C ASP A 32 48.55 -24.75 15.94
N ARG A 33 47.92 -25.37 14.93
CA ARG A 33 48.49 -25.41 13.57
C ARG A 33 48.55 -24.04 12.93
N ALA A 34 47.56 -23.19 13.16
CA ALA A 34 47.58 -21.83 12.62
C ALA A 34 48.78 -21.03 13.19
N VAL A 35 49.04 -21.15 14.49
CA VAL A 35 50.23 -20.56 15.15
C VAL A 35 51.52 -21.16 14.61
N HIS A 36 51.55 -22.47 14.35
CA HIS A 36 52.71 -23.15 13.77
C HIS A 36 53.06 -22.61 12.38
N PHE A 37 52.09 -22.51 11.46
CA PHE A 37 52.31 -21.95 10.13
C PHE A 37 52.75 -20.48 10.16
N LEU A 38 52.23 -19.71 11.12
CA LEU A 38 52.64 -18.32 11.31
C LEU A 38 54.02 -18.19 11.95
N GLY A 39 54.66 -19.27 12.42
CA GLY A 39 55.97 -19.22 13.07
C GLY A 39 55.93 -18.62 14.47
N GLY A 40 54.78 -18.67 15.14
CA GLY A 40 54.53 -18.09 16.46
C GLY A 40 53.68 -16.81 16.46
N LEU A 41 53.22 -16.43 17.65
CA LEU A 41 52.35 -15.25 17.85
C LEU A 41 53.11 -13.93 18.01
N ARG A 42 54.43 -13.97 18.23
CA ARG A 42 55.24 -12.77 18.39
C ARG A 42 55.67 -12.18 17.04
N PRO A 43 55.75 -10.84 16.92
CA PRO A 43 56.28 -10.21 15.73
C PRO A 43 57.71 -10.68 15.47
N LEU A 44 57.93 -11.30 14.30
CA LEU A 44 59.28 -11.54 13.78
C LEU A 44 59.65 -10.24 13.07
N SER A 45 60.82 -9.69 13.40
CA SER A 45 61.34 -8.37 12.95
C SER A 45 60.81 -7.88 11.60
N ASP A 46 60.51 -6.58 11.52
CA ASP A 46 59.80 -5.77 10.50
C ASP A 46 60.00 -6.09 8.99
N SER A 47 60.91 -6.98 8.59
CA SER A 47 61.28 -7.19 7.20
C SER A 47 60.73 -8.45 6.53
N ALA A 48 59.92 -9.28 7.20
CA ALA A 48 59.58 -10.60 6.62
C ALA A 48 58.15 -11.13 6.86
N SER A 49 57.14 -10.27 7.07
CA SER A 49 55.75 -10.75 7.08
C SER A 49 54.77 -9.86 6.31
N SER A 50 53.96 -10.48 5.46
CA SER A 50 52.88 -9.82 4.69
C SER A 50 51.81 -9.20 5.62
N THR A 51 51.19 -8.09 5.21
CA THR A 51 50.12 -7.42 5.99
C THR A 51 49.00 -8.38 6.38
N GLU A 52 48.66 -9.33 5.51
CA GLU A 52 47.67 -10.36 5.80
C GLU A 52 48.13 -11.32 6.91
N GLY A 53 49.40 -11.70 6.95
CA GLY A 53 49.97 -12.49 8.03
C GLY A 53 49.93 -11.76 9.39
N TRP A 54 50.15 -10.44 9.40
CA TRP A 54 50.02 -9.62 10.61
C TRP A 54 48.58 -9.52 11.10
N LEU A 55 47.60 -9.36 10.19
CA LEU A 55 46.18 -9.33 10.54
C LEU A 55 45.72 -10.66 11.15
N LEU A 56 46.17 -11.78 10.57
CA LEU A 56 45.88 -13.10 11.10
C LEU A 56 46.49 -13.34 12.48
N ARG A 57 47.70 -12.85 12.75
CA ARG A 57 48.30 -12.90 14.10
C ARG A 57 47.53 -12.04 15.10
N ALA A 58 47.06 -10.86 14.71
CA ALA A 58 46.27 -9.98 15.57
C ALA A 58 44.94 -10.62 15.98
N GLU A 59 44.25 -11.23 15.01
CA GLU A 59 43.01 -11.99 15.20
C GLU A 59 43.23 -13.21 16.11
N LEU A 60 44.28 -13.98 15.87
CA LEU A 60 44.62 -15.15 16.69
C LEU A 60 44.97 -14.75 18.13
N CYS A 61 45.76 -13.69 18.34
CA CYS A 61 46.06 -13.18 19.68
C CYS A 61 44.79 -12.71 20.41
N PHE A 62 43.84 -12.10 19.69
CA PHE A 62 42.53 -11.73 20.22
C PHE A 62 41.76 -13.00 20.66
N GLN A 63 41.54 -13.94 19.74
CA GLN A 63 40.75 -15.15 20.00
C GLN A 63 41.37 -16.13 21.01
N THR A 64 42.67 -16.02 21.31
CA THR A 64 43.38 -16.89 22.25
C THR A 64 43.68 -16.21 23.60
N GLY A 65 43.21 -14.98 23.80
CA GLY A 65 43.31 -14.28 25.08
C GLY A 65 44.62 -13.52 25.32
N PHE A 66 45.48 -13.37 24.32
CA PHE A 66 46.70 -12.56 24.36
C PHE A 66 46.41 -11.11 23.93
N TRP A 67 45.50 -10.45 24.66
CA TRP A 67 44.90 -9.18 24.27
C TRP A 67 45.90 -8.03 24.07
N SER A 68 46.85 -7.85 25.00
CA SER A 68 47.87 -6.78 24.87
C SER A 68 48.68 -6.92 23.57
N GLN A 69 49.01 -8.15 23.17
CA GLN A 69 49.75 -8.40 21.93
C GLN A 69 48.88 -8.17 20.70
N SER A 70 47.58 -8.47 20.79
CA SER A 70 46.61 -8.13 19.74
C SER A 70 46.50 -6.61 19.57
N CYS A 71 46.36 -5.87 20.69
CA CYS A 71 46.30 -4.40 20.70
C CYS A 71 47.57 -3.77 20.11
N ASP A 72 48.77 -4.25 20.50
CA ASP A 72 50.05 -3.76 19.97
C ASP A 72 50.14 -3.94 18.44
N ILE A 73 49.70 -5.11 17.94
CA ILE A 73 49.71 -5.40 16.50
C ILE A 73 48.68 -4.53 15.76
N TRP A 74 47.46 -4.39 16.29
CA TRP A 74 46.45 -3.53 15.71
C TRP A 74 46.87 -2.07 15.71
N GLN A 75 47.49 -1.58 16.79
CA GLN A 75 48.04 -0.24 16.88
C GLN A 75 49.12 -0.03 15.81
N HIS A 76 50.04 -0.98 15.65
CA HIS A 76 51.08 -0.91 14.63
C HIS A 76 50.53 -0.92 13.20
N LEU A 77 49.50 -1.72 12.92
CA LEU A 77 48.91 -1.81 11.58
C LEU A 77 47.99 -0.63 11.23
N SER A 78 47.29 -0.07 12.22
CA SER A 78 46.25 0.95 12.01
C SER A 78 46.75 2.40 12.07
N THR A 79 47.91 2.64 12.69
CA THR A 79 48.59 3.96 12.73
C THR A 79 49.04 4.45 11.35
N SER A 80 49.28 3.54 10.39
CA SER A 80 49.53 3.94 9.00
C SER A 80 48.21 4.29 8.30
N ARG A 81 47.99 5.59 8.01
CA ARG A 81 46.79 6.10 7.31
C ARG A 81 46.52 5.44 5.94
N HIS A 82 47.48 4.71 5.38
CA HIS A 82 47.38 4.09 4.06
C HIS A 82 47.02 2.59 4.14
N ASN A 83 46.98 1.98 5.33
CA ASN A 83 46.65 0.58 5.50
C ASN A 83 45.14 0.36 5.76
N VAL A 84 44.33 0.73 4.76
CA VAL A 84 42.85 0.67 4.81
C VAL A 84 42.34 -0.74 5.10
N THR A 85 43.06 -1.76 4.63
CA THR A 85 42.73 -3.18 4.86
C THR A 85 42.81 -3.54 6.34
N ALA A 86 43.83 -3.07 7.05
CA ALA A 86 43.95 -3.28 8.49
C ALA A 86 42.85 -2.53 9.26
N GLN A 87 42.58 -1.28 8.88
CA GLN A 87 41.54 -0.48 9.53
C GLN A 87 40.16 -1.10 9.37
N ARG A 88 39.79 -1.57 8.17
CA ARG A 88 38.53 -2.29 7.93
C ARG A 88 38.45 -3.61 8.68
N SER A 89 39.56 -4.33 8.80
CA SER A 89 39.59 -5.63 9.50
C SER A 89 39.42 -5.45 11.01
N LEU A 90 40.07 -4.45 11.61
CA LEU A 90 39.85 -4.07 13.01
C LEU A 90 38.39 -3.65 13.24
N ALA A 91 37.84 -2.83 12.35
CA ALA A 91 36.47 -2.34 12.49
C ALA A 91 35.42 -3.47 12.38
N ARG A 92 35.67 -4.51 11.55
CA ARG A 92 34.84 -5.73 11.52
C ARG A 92 34.96 -6.56 12.79
N LEU A 93 36.17 -6.72 13.33
CA LEU A 93 36.37 -7.40 14.63
C LEU A 93 35.56 -6.71 15.74
N LEU A 94 35.58 -5.37 15.78
CA LEU A 94 34.83 -4.57 16.75
C LEU A 94 33.31 -4.68 16.57
N SER A 95 32.82 -4.75 15.34
CA SER A 95 31.39 -4.98 15.07
C SER A 95 30.94 -6.37 15.53
N GLY A 96 31.79 -7.40 15.35
CA GLY A 96 31.54 -8.74 15.87
C GLY A 96 31.43 -8.85 17.39
N CYS A 97 31.84 -7.81 18.12
CA CYS A 97 31.68 -7.70 19.57
C CYS A 97 30.39 -6.95 20.00
N GLY A 98 29.47 -6.66 19.07
CA GLY A 98 28.15 -6.11 19.36
C GLY A 98 28.02 -4.59 19.20
N LEU A 99 28.94 -3.94 18.47
CA LEU A 99 28.79 -2.55 18.04
C LEU A 99 28.18 -2.51 16.62
N ALA A 100 27.20 -1.62 16.41
CA ALA A 100 26.48 -1.51 15.14
C ALA A 100 27.42 -1.18 13.98
N GLU A 101 27.29 -1.92 12.88
CA GLU A 101 28.12 -1.79 11.67
C GLU A 101 27.97 -0.39 11.02
N GLU A 102 26.86 0.30 11.26
CA GLU A 102 26.63 1.70 10.84
C GLU A 102 27.60 2.71 11.48
N SER A 103 28.19 2.37 12.64
CA SER A 103 29.15 3.23 13.35
C SER A 103 30.58 3.11 12.79
N LEU A 104 30.80 2.18 11.86
CA LEU A 104 32.09 1.82 11.27
C LEU A 104 32.85 3.02 10.66
N PRO A 105 32.22 3.95 9.90
CA PRO A 105 32.91 5.12 9.36
C PRO A 105 33.48 6.04 10.45
N HIS A 106 32.79 6.13 11.60
CA HIS A 106 33.18 6.96 12.72
C HIS A 106 34.33 6.36 13.53
N TRP A 107 34.29 5.04 13.79
CA TRP A 107 35.41 4.32 14.41
C TRP A 107 36.69 4.39 13.55
N LEU A 108 36.53 4.28 12.23
CA LEU A 108 37.61 4.47 11.26
C LEU A 108 38.15 5.91 11.28
N ASN A 109 37.32 6.92 11.57
CA ASN A 109 37.72 8.33 11.67
C ASN A 109 38.47 8.65 12.98
N LEU A 110 38.03 8.08 14.11
CA LEU A 110 38.74 8.17 15.40
C LEU A 110 40.16 7.57 15.31
N LEU A 111 40.29 6.42 14.64
CA LEU A 111 41.60 5.82 14.35
C LEU A 111 42.47 6.68 13.41
N ARG A 112 41.87 7.42 12.48
CA ARG A 112 42.57 8.28 11.51
C ARG A 112 43.07 9.60 12.09
N THR A 113 42.43 10.09 13.14
CA THR A 113 42.72 11.39 13.77
C THR A 113 43.74 11.29 14.91
N GLU A 114 44.31 10.11 15.17
CA GLU A 114 45.26 9.81 16.27
C GLU A 114 44.71 10.08 17.68
N ASN A 115 43.39 10.26 17.78
CA ASN A 115 42.71 10.69 19.00
C ASN A 115 42.26 9.52 19.90
N ALA A 116 42.24 8.28 19.39
CA ALA A 116 41.99 7.06 20.17
C ALA A 116 42.94 5.94 19.74
N ASP A 117 43.50 5.19 20.69
CA ASP A 117 44.32 4.01 20.41
C ASP A 117 43.44 2.75 20.21
N ALA A 118 43.98 1.75 19.50
CA ALA A 118 43.29 0.49 19.20
C ALA A 118 42.92 -0.28 20.49
N GLU A 119 43.70 -0.08 21.56
CA GLU A 119 43.43 -0.64 22.89
C GLU A 119 42.13 -0.08 23.49
N THR A 120 41.91 1.23 23.39
CA THR A 120 40.68 1.91 23.84
C THR A 120 39.44 1.38 23.10
N LEU A 121 39.54 1.17 21.78
CA LEU A 121 38.42 0.72 20.95
C LEU A 121 38.06 -0.75 21.19
N ILE A 122 39.06 -1.61 21.37
CA ILE A 122 38.86 -3.02 21.68
C ILE A 122 38.22 -3.19 23.07
N CYS A 123 38.65 -2.40 24.07
CA CYS A 123 38.05 -2.40 25.41
C CYS A 123 36.57 -1.99 25.42
N LEU A 124 36.17 -1.02 24.59
CA LEU A 124 34.78 -0.59 24.42
C LEU A 124 33.89 -1.69 23.83
N ALA A 125 34.45 -2.49 22.93
CA ALA A 125 33.71 -3.50 22.20
C ALA A 125 33.47 -4.78 23.03
N THR A 126 34.40 -5.16 23.92
CA THR A 126 34.32 -6.44 24.66
C THR A 126 33.64 -6.36 26.04
N GLY A 127 32.94 -5.28 26.37
CA GLY A 127 32.15 -5.19 27.61
C GLY A 127 32.94 -5.12 28.93
N GLY A 128 34.24 -4.81 28.86
CA GLY A 128 35.07 -4.38 29.99
C GLY A 128 35.63 -5.45 30.94
N GLN A 129 36.97 -5.59 30.97
CA GLN A 129 37.72 -5.92 32.19
C GLN A 129 39.22 -5.59 32.02
N LEU A 130 39.55 -4.30 31.92
CA LEU A 130 40.87 -3.80 32.27
C LEU A 130 40.69 -2.75 33.36
N LEU A 131 41.20 -3.07 34.55
CA LEU A 131 41.23 -2.21 35.72
C LEU A 131 41.91 -0.89 35.34
N TYR A 132 41.16 0.23 35.36
CA TYR A 132 41.46 1.54 35.97
C TYR A 132 40.45 2.62 35.50
N PRO A 133 40.22 3.69 36.29
CA PRO A 133 38.89 4.20 36.67
C PRO A 133 38.52 5.47 35.91
N GLU A 134 37.50 6.21 36.36
CA GLU A 134 37.01 7.57 35.98
C GLU A 134 37.79 8.38 34.93
N ASP A 135 39.12 8.37 34.95
CA ASP A 135 40.01 8.84 33.88
C ASP A 135 39.64 8.34 32.48
N PHE A 136 39.12 7.11 32.34
CA PHE A 136 38.66 6.55 31.06
C PHE A 136 37.42 7.27 30.51
N LEU A 137 36.42 7.48 31.39
CA LEU A 137 35.20 8.20 31.05
C LEU A 137 35.52 9.68 30.78
N GLN A 138 36.40 10.27 31.58
CA GLN A 138 36.90 11.63 31.39
C GLN A 138 37.68 11.80 30.08
N ARG A 139 38.42 10.79 29.61
CA ARG A 139 39.10 10.84 28.31
C ARG A 139 38.11 10.85 27.15
N ILE A 140 37.09 9.98 27.17
CA ILE A 140 36.02 9.95 26.16
C ILE A 140 35.26 11.29 26.15
N LEU A 141 34.95 11.84 27.32
CA LEU A 141 34.30 13.14 27.45
C LEU A 141 35.19 14.29 26.93
N SER A 142 36.49 14.28 27.22
CA SER A 142 37.44 15.28 26.68
C SER A 142 37.60 15.18 25.16
N LEU A 143 37.44 13.99 24.57
CA LEU A 143 37.50 13.74 23.13
C LEU A 143 36.26 14.30 22.42
N VAL A 144 35.09 14.11 23.02
CA VAL A 144 33.83 14.73 22.58
C VAL A 144 33.91 16.25 22.64
N GLU A 145 34.50 16.81 23.71
CA GLU A 145 34.68 18.26 23.88
C GLU A 145 35.76 18.87 22.97
N SER A 146 36.84 18.13 22.64
CA SER A 146 37.99 18.64 21.87
C SER A 146 37.91 18.43 20.36
N SER A 147 36.96 17.64 19.86
CA SER A 147 36.78 17.41 18.42
C SER A 147 36.27 18.66 17.71
N THR A 148 37.18 19.39 17.05
CA THR A 148 36.84 20.37 16.03
C THR A 148 36.83 19.67 14.67
N SER A 149 35.66 19.62 14.02
CA SER A 149 35.53 19.06 12.68
C SER A 149 36.43 19.83 11.69
N PRO A 150 37.20 19.16 10.81
CA PRO A 150 37.94 19.81 9.73
C PRO A 150 37.04 20.18 8.53
N PHE A 151 35.75 19.83 8.57
CA PHE A 151 34.74 20.31 7.62
C PHE A 151 34.00 21.48 8.28
N GLY A 152 34.20 22.69 7.74
CA GLY A 152 33.84 23.95 8.38
C GLY A 152 32.42 24.02 8.94
N ALA A 153 32.33 24.58 10.15
CA ALA A 153 31.21 25.29 10.79
C ALA A 153 29.75 24.76 10.79
N SER A 154 29.36 23.66 10.13
CA SER A 154 27.94 23.27 10.07
C SER A 154 27.52 21.97 10.78
N CYS A 155 28.39 21.29 11.55
CA CYS A 155 27.95 20.09 12.27
C CYS A 155 28.37 20.09 13.73
N ALA A 156 27.46 20.55 14.59
CA ALA A 156 27.52 20.27 16.02
C ALA A 156 27.06 18.83 16.36
N ASP A 157 26.43 18.13 15.40
CA ASP A 157 25.83 16.78 15.53
C ASP A 157 26.84 15.64 15.78
N ASP A 158 28.01 15.67 15.12
CA ASP A 158 28.93 14.51 15.08
C ASP A 158 29.66 14.22 16.39
N ARG A 159 29.59 15.12 17.38
CA ARG A 159 30.33 15.00 18.65
C ARG A 159 29.68 14.02 19.63
N TYR A 160 28.39 13.71 19.46
CA TYR A 160 27.59 13.01 20.48
C TYR A 160 27.25 11.55 20.14
N LEU A 161 27.48 11.13 18.90
CA LEU A 161 27.26 9.76 18.41
C LEU A 161 27.95 8.65 19.25
N PRO A 162 29.19 8.83 19.75
CA PRO A 162 29.86 7.84 20.60
C PRO A 162 29.13 7.59 21.92
N LEU A 163 28.51 8.63 22.50
CA LEU A 163 27.75 8.53 23.75
C LEU A 163 26.46 7.71 23.55
N THR A 164 25.81 7.89 22.40
CA THR A 164 24.61 7.16 21.99
C THR A 164 24.86 5.67 21.80
N GLY A 165 26.00 5.30 21.19
CA GLY A 165 26.41 3.90 21.07
C GLY A 165 26.67 3.21 22.42
N LEU A 166 27.25 3.93 23.38
CA LEU A 166 27.50 3.43 24.74
C LEU A 166 26.22 3.27 25.57
N ILE A 167 25.26 4.19 25.41
CA ILE A 167 23.94 4.08 26.05
C ILE A 167 23.18 2.87 25.49
N ARG A 168 23.20 2.68 24.16
CA ARG A 168 22.58 1.52 23.50
C ARG A 168 23.18 0.20 24.01
N HIS A 169 24.50 0.11 24.12
CA HIS A 169 25.19 -1.07 24.64
C HIS A 169 24.85 -1.35 26.12
N ALA A 170 24.78 -0.32 26.96
CA ALA A 170 24.41 -0.48 28.38
C ALA A 170 22.96 -0.99 28.54
N VAL A 171 22.04 -0.51 27.71
CA VAL A 171 20.64 -0.97 27.68
C VAL A 171 20.53 -2.41 27.18
N GLN A 172 21.23 -2.75 26.08
CA GLN A 172 21.22 -4.12 25.53
C GLN A 172 21.82 -5.15 26.50
N ASN A 173 22.82 -4.77 27.29
CA ASN A 173 23.42 -5.64 28.31
C ASN A 173 22.74 -5.54 29.69
N ARG A 174 21.60 -4.82 29.79
CA ARG A 174 20.82 -4.64 31.02
C ARG A 174 21.60 -4.00 32.18
N ASP A 175 22.64 -3.22 31.90
CA ASP A 175 23.39 -2.45 32.90
C ASP A 175 22.74 -1.08 33.09
N GLN A 176 21.69 -1.08 33.91
CA GLN A 176 20.84 0.07 34.16
C GLN A 176 21.59 1.23 34.85
N ALA A 177 22.54 0.94 35.74
CA ALA A 177 23.29 1.97 36.47
C ALA A 177 24.26 2.73 35.55
N LEU A 178 24.86 2.03 34.58
CA LEU A 178 25.71 2.65 33.57
C LEU A 178 24.87 3.49 32.59
N ALA A 179 23.72 2.97 32.14
CA ALA A 179 22.81 3.70 31.25
C ALA A 179 22.31 5.00 31.91
N GLU A 180 21.91 4.94 33.18
CA GLU A 180 21.43 6.11 33.94
C GLU A 180 22.53 7.17 34.15
N ARG A 181 23.77 6.75 34.44
CA ARG A 181 24.92 7.66 34.59
C ARG A 181 25.29 8.35 33.27
N LEU A 182 25.38 7.60 32.17
CA LEU A 182 25.68 8.15 30.84
C LEU A 182 24.59 9.14 30.39
N CYS A 183 23.32 8.83 30.68
CA CYS A 183 22.19 9.72 30.42
C CYS A 183 22.20 10.99 31.30
N ALA A 184 22.69 10.90 32.53
CA ALA A 184 22.80 12.06 33.43
C ALA A 184 23.93 13.02 33.00
N GLU A 185 25.04 12.48 32.51
CA GLU A 185 26.19 13.26 32.05
C GLU A 185 25.93 13.96 30.71
N ALA A 186 25.22 13.29 29.79
CA ALA A 186 24.68 13.91 28.57
C ALA A 186 23.85 15.17 28.88
N ARG A 187 23.02 15.09 29.93
CA ARG A 187 22.20 16.20 30.44
C ARG A 187 23.01 17.30 31.15
N SER A 188 24.19 16.99 31.67
CA SER A 188 25.09 17.94 32.35
C SER A 188 25.85 18.80 31.33
N ILE A 189 26.44 18.16 30.32
CA ILE A 189 27.15 18.81 29.20
C ILE A 189 26.20 19.74 28.44
N GLN A 190 24.95 19.31 28.25
CA GLN A 190 23.88 20.11 27.66
C GLN A 190 23.59 21.40 28.46
N ARG A 191 23.55 21.31 29.79
CA ARG A 191 23.23 22.46 30.66
C ARG A 191 24.30 23.55 30.60
N ASN A 192 25.56 23.17 30.51
CA ASN A 192 26.67 24.13 30.45
C ASN A 192 26.74 24.88 29.11
N HIS A 193 26.32 24.25 28.00
CA HIS A 193 26.27 24.89 26.67
C HIS A 193 25.10 25.88 26.51
N VAL A 194 23.96 25.61 27.17
CA VAL A 194 22.76 26.47 27.12
C VAL A 194 22.97 27.79 27.89
N THR A 195 23.84 27.82 28.90
CA THR A 195 24.14 29.04 29.68
C THR A 195 25.03 30.05 28.95
N GLU A 196 25.83 29.65 27.97
CA GLU A 196 26.74 30.56 27.24
C GLU A 196 26.08 31.32 26.07
N LYS A 197 24.93 30.85 25.55
CA LYS A 197 24.22 31.48 24.41
C LYS A 197 22.85 32.07 24.80
N ARG A 198 22.78 32.83 25.90
CA ARG A 198 21.59 33.64 26.24
C ARG A 198 21.58 34.94 25.44
N GLY A 199 21.15 34.90 24.19
CA GLY A 199 20.83 36.09 23.40
C GLY A 199 20.61 35.79 21.92
N ALA A 200 19.40 36.08 21.45
CA ALA A 200 18.89 36.00 20.07
C ALA A 200 18.31 34.65 19.60
N ASP A 201 17.35 34.77 18.69
CA ASP A 201 16.28 33.86 18.26
C ASP A 201 16.68 32.43 17.85
N PHE A 202 15.67 31.56 17.74
CA PHE A 202 15.76 30.15 17.33
C PHE A 202 16.70 30.00 16.13
N ASN A 203 17.87 29.40 16.34
CA ASN A 203 18.86 29.19 15.30
C ASN A 203 18.59 27.84 14.61
N PRO A 204 18.35 27.80 13.29
CA PRO A 204 18.03 26.57 12.54
C PRO A 204 19.13 25.49 12.59
N ASP A 205 20.37 25.86 12.95
CA ASP A 205 21.55 24.98 12.93
C ASP A 205 21.71 24.13 14.21
N TRP A 206 20.61 23.84 14.93
CA TRP A 206 20.66 23.01 16.14
C TRP A 206 20.57 21.51 15.78
N PRO A 207 21.43 20.66 16.40
CA PRO A 207 21.40 19.21 16.23
C PRO A 207 19.98 18.63 16.32
N VAL A 208 19.55 17.84 15.32
CA VAL A 208 18.15 17.41 15.14
C VAL A 208 17.63 16.61 16.34
N TRP A 209 18.51 15.84 17.00
CA TRP A 209 18.19 15.09 18.22
C TRP A 209 18.15 15.94 19.50
N LEU A 210 18.61 17.20 19.47
CA LEU A 210 18.53 18.15 20.59
C LEU A 210 17.25 18.99 20.59
N LYS A 211 16.57 19.11 19.45
CA LYS A 211 15.31 19.85 19.28
C LYS A 211 14.20 19.39 20.25
N PRO A 212 14.03 18.09 20.57
CA PRO A 212 13.01 17.63 21.52
C PRO A 212 13.23 18.11 22.96
N VAL A 213 14.49 18.26 23.38
CA VAL A 213 14.83 18.67 24.76
C VAL A 213 14.70 20.18 24.95
N VAL A 214 14.96 20.94 23.90
CA VAL A 214 14.73 22.39 23.83
C VAL A 214 13.23 22.70 23.87
N LEU A 215 12.44 21.92 23.11
CA LEU A 215 10.99 21.96 23.15
C LEU A 215 10.46 21.62 24.55
N GLN A 216 11.03 20.64 25.27
CA GLN A 216 10.66 20.38 26.67
C GLN A 216 10.97 21.55 27.63
N VAL A 217 12.02 22.34 27.40
CA VAL A 217 12.33 23.53 28.23
C VAL A 217 11.39 24.70 27.90
N LEU A 218 10.94 24.82 26.65
CA LEU A 218 9.97 25.83 26.22
C LEU A 218 8.53 25.48 26.63
N LEU A 219 8.18 24.18 26.61
CA LEU A 219 6.88 23.66 27.01
C LEU A 219 6.72 23.52 28.54
N ARG A 220 7.81 23.59 29.32
CA ARG A 220 7.79 23.61 30.80
C ARG A 220 7.85 25.01 31.41
N GLN A 221 7.74 26.09 30.63
CA GLN A 221 7.54 27.42 31.23
C GLN A 221 6.09 27.57 31.72
N ASP A 222 5.85 27.08 32.94
CA ASP A 222 4.73 27.50 33.78
C ASP A 222 4.79 29.03 33.96
N GLY A 223 3.93 29.78 33.25
CA GLY A 223 4.00 31.24 33.28
C GLY A 223 2.87 32.01 32.57
N SER A 224 1.66 31.95 33.10
CA SER A 224 0.51 32.86 32.86
C SER A 224 -0.18 32.83 31.46
N PRO A 225 -1.51 33.11 31.39
CA PRO A 225 -2.35 32.75 30.25
C PRO A 225 -2.63 33.90 29.27
N HIS A 226 -1.65 34.77 28.98
CA HIS A 226 -1.81 35.77 27.92
C HIS A 226 -0.55 35.84 27.05
N ASP A 227 -0.76 35.70 25.73
CA ASP A 227 0.21 35.68 24.63
C ASP A 227 1.08 34.43 24.49
N ARG A 228 0.60 33.48 23.65
CA ARG A 228 1.34 32.79 22.57
C ARG A 228 0.51 31.65 21.98
N GLN A 229 -0.23 31.93 20.90
CA GLN A 229 -0.97 30.94 20.11
C GLN A 229 -0.15 30.34 18.94
N GLY A 230 1.16 30.64 18.83
CA GLY A 230 1.96 30.33 17.64
C GLY A 230 3.13 29.34 17.79
N SER A 231 3.38 28.75 18.97
CA SER A 231 4.59 27.94 19.21
C SER A 231 4.36 26.48 19.63
N HIS A 232 3.10 26.04 19.76
CA HIS A 232 2.77 24.66 20.13
C HIS A 232 2.62 23.73 18.91
N GLN A 233 2.19 24.24 17.76
CA GLN A 233 1.95 23.45 16.54
C GLN A 233 3.27 22.98 15.90
N THR A 234 4.24 23.90 15.78
CA THR A 234 5.56 23.64 15.17
C THR A 234 6.39 22.60 15.92
N GLY A 235 6.18 22.44 17.23
CA GLY A 235 6.85 21.40 18.02
C GLY A 235 6.30 19.99 17.83
N LEU A 236 5.02 19.87 17.47
CA LEU A 236 4.35 18.60 17.19
C LEU A 236 4.66 18.14 15.76
N ASP A 237 4.71 19.07 14.82
CA ASP A 237 5.01 18.78 13.42
C ASP A 237 6.47 18.31 13.23
N GLU A 238 7.42 18.87 13.99
CA GLU A 238 8.82 18.41 13.98
C GLU A 238 9.02 17.07 14.74
N LEU A 239 8.19 16.78 15.75
CA LEU A 239 8.16 15.46 16.41
C LEU A 239 7.64 14.39 15.45
N HIS A 240 6.59 14.69 14.68
CA HIS A 240 6.05 13.80 13.65
C HIS A 240 7.07 13.52 12.53
N ALA A 241 7.86 14.52 12.12
CA ALA A 241 8.92 14.33 11.12
C ALA A 241 10.08 13.45 11.62
N PHE A 242 10.38 13.47 12.93
CA PHE A 242 11.39 12.60 13.55
C PHE A 242 10.90 11.15 13.70
N LEU A 243 9.62 10.97 14.06
CA LEU A 243 8.99 9.64 14.23
C LEU A 243 8.86 8.86 12.90
N ALA A 244 8.83 9.56 11.77
CA ALA A 244 8.66 8.98 10.44
C ALA A 244 9.92 8.35 9.84
N VAL A 245 11.13 8.59 10.39
CA VAL A 245 12.40 8.20 9.75
C VAL A 245 13.14 7.07 10.49
N HIS A 246 12.80 6.77 11.74
CA HIS A 246 13.54 5.79 12.55
C HIS A 246 12.64 4.88 13.41
N GLU A 247 11.87 3.99 12.78
CA GLU A 247 10.92 3.05 13.43
C GLU A 247 11.54 2.24 14.60
N GLU A 248 12.78 1.76 14.46
CA GLU A 248 13.47 1.01 15.53
C GLU A 248 13.98 1.91 16.69
N PHE A 249 14.23 3.21 16.43
CA PHE A 249 14.53 4.18 17.49
C PHE A 249 13.28 4.61 18.24
N VAL A 250 12.12 4.61 17.58
CA VAL A 250 10.83 4.96 18.16
C VAL A 250 10.41 3.91 19.20
N GLU A 251 10.58 2.61 18.96
CA GLU A 251 10.34 1.59 19.98
C GLU A 251 11.20 1.79 21.24
N ALA A 252 12.52 1.96 21.07
CA ALA A 252 13.45 2.14 22.18
C ALA A 252 13.28 3.49 22.92
N TRP A 253 12.91 4.54 22.20
CA TRP A 253 12.64 5.86 22.76
C TRP A 253 11.27 5.92 23.43
N LEU A 254 10.22 5.33 22.85
CA LEU A 254 8.88 5.20 23.47
C LEU A 254 8.92 4.34 24.75
N LEU A 255 9.75 3.30 24.78
CA LEU A 255 10.05 2.50 25.98
C LEU A 255 10.74 3.33 27.08
N ALA A 256 11.54 4.34 26.72
CA ALA A 256 12.27 5.21 27.66
C ALA A 256 11.51 6.49 28.05
N ALA A 257 10.64 7.02 27.18
CA ALA A 257 10.01 8.33 27.29
C ALA A 257 8.65 8.33 28.01
N ARG A 258 8.03 7.16 28.23
CA ARG A 258 6.73 7.03 28.92
C ARG A 258 5.61 7.91 28.32
N GLU A 259 5.46 8.00 27.00
CA GLU A 259 4.40 8.83 26.39
C GLU A 259 3.01 8.19 26.42
N HIS A 260 2.01 8.98 26.81
CA HIS A 260 0.66 8.54 27.19
C HIS A 260 -0.24 8.20 25.97
N SER A 261 0.10 8.69 24.78
CA SER A 261 -0.71 8.57 23.56
C SER A 261 -0.60 7.19 22.89
N SER A 262 0.57 6.55 22.95
CA SER A 262 0.79 5.23 22.34
C SER A 262 0.10 4.11 23.12
N VAL A 263 0.12 4.20 24.45
CA VAL A 263 -0.68 3.32 25.33
C VAL A 263 -2.17 3.49 25.03
N ARG A 264 -2.64 4.72 24.78
CA ARG A 264 -4.04 5.03 24.44
C ARG A 264 -4.49 4.37 23.14
N CYS A 265 -3.69 4.41 22.07
CA CYS A 265 -4.04 3.78 20.80
C CYS A 265 -4.09 2.25 20.91
N ALA A 266 -3.12 1.63 21.59
CA ALA A 266 -3.10 0.18 21.77
C ALA A 266 -4.26 -0.32 22.66
N VAL A 267 -4.61 0.43 23.71
CA VAL A 267 -5.79 0.15 24.54
C VAL A 267 -7.09 0.29 23.74
N GLU A 268 -7.22 1.31 22.88
CA GLU A 268 -8.42 1.49 22.06
C GLU A 268 -8.55 0.42 20.97
N ALA A 269 -7.43 0.01 20.35
CA ALA A 269 -7.41 -1.10 19.40
C ALA A 269 -7.87 -2.41 20.05
N LEU A 270 -7.43 -2.70 21.28
CA LEU A 270 -7.89 -3.88 22.05
C LEU A 270 -9.32 -3.74 22.56
N ARG A 271 -9.80 -2.52 22.84
CA ARG A 271 -11.21 -2.28 23.21
C ARG A 271 -12.15 -2.58 22.05
N ARG A 272 -11.77 -2.17 20.83
CA ARG A 272 -12.56 -2.38 19.61
C ARG A 272 -12.42 -3.80 19.06
N SER A 273 -11.21 -4.34 19.11
CA SER A 273 -10.89 -5.70 18.67
C SER A 273 -10.08 -6.41 19.76
N PRO A 274 -10.75 -7.05 20.74
CA PRO A 274 -10.12 -7.80 21.84
C PRO A 274 -9.15 -8.91 21.40
N TRP A 275 -9.16 -9.27 20.11
CA TRP A 275 -8.41 -10.37 19.52
C TRP A 275 -7.22 -9.91 18.66
N ASN A 276 -6.90 -8.60 18.66
CA ASN A 276 -5.75 -8.06 17.94
C ASN A 276 -4.44 -8.42 18.67
N ALA A 277 -3.73 -9.43 18.15
CA ALA A 277 -2.49 -9.92 18.74
C ALA A 277 -1.36 -8.87 18.74
N ASP A 278 -1.28 -8.06 17.69
CA ASP A 278 -0.20 -7.08 17.54
C ASP A 278 -0.38 -5.89 18.48
N ALA A 279 -1.62 -5.40 18.65
CA ALA A 279 -1.96 -4.42 19.68
C ALA A 279 -1.71 -4.97 21.10
N GLY A 280 -1.94 -6.27 21.31
CA GLY A 280 -1.63 -6.96 22.55
C GLY A 280 -0.13 -7.05 22.85
N HIS A 281 0.71 -7.31 21.85
CA HIS A 281 2.17 -7.29 22.00
C HIS A 281 2.68 -5.89 22.32
N LEU A 282 2.22 -4.89 21.57
CA LEU A 282 2.61 -3.49 21.77
C LEU A 282 2.25 -3.00 23.18
N LEU A 283 1.00 -3.23 23.62
CA LEU A 283 0.57 -2.82 24.96
C LEU A 283 1.29 -3.61 26.06
N SER A 284 1.62 -4.88 25.84
CA SER A 284 2.41 -5.68 26.78
C SER A 284 3.78 -5.03 27.01
N ASP A 285 4.47 -4.69 25.92
CA ASP A 285 5.82 -4.16 25.98
C ASP A 285 5.84 -2.77 26.62
N LEU A 286 4.77 -1.98 26.43
CA LEU A 286 4.53 -0.71 27.12
C LEU A 286 4.21 -0.87 28.62
N LEU A 287 3.41 -1.86 28.98
CA LEU A 287 3.00 -2.13 30.38
C LEU A 287 4.11 -2.78 31.21
N TYR A 288 5.11 -3.44 30.60
CA TYR A 288 6.09 -4.25 31.32
C TYR A 288 6.87 -3.46 32.38
N SER A 289 7.06 -2.16 32.18
CA SER A 289 7.74 -1.28 33.15
C SER A 289 6.84 -0.76 34.29
N HIS A 290 5.53 -0.95 34.20
CA HIS A 290 4.53 -0.39 35.13
C HIS A 290 3.71 -1.47 35.84
N ASP A 291 3.31 -2.52 35.13
CA ASP A 291 2.64 -3.69 35.65
C ASP A 291 3.10 -4.94 34.90
N VAL A 292 4.19 -5.53 35.41
CA VAL A 292 4.81 -6.75 34.85
C VAL A 292 3.80 -7.89 34.76
N THR A 293 2.85 -7.98 35.69
CA THR A 293 1.87 -9.07 35.72
C THR A 293 0.89 -8.90 34.56
N ALA A 294 0.29 -7.72 34.44
CA ALA A 294 -0.60 -7.38 33.33
C ALA A 294 0.08 -7.53 31.97
N ALA A 295 1.32 -7.04 31.84
CA ALA A 295 2.11 -7.18 30.62
C ALA A 295 2.35 -8.65 30.24
N THR A 296 2.75 -9.47 31.21
CA THR A 296 3.03 -10.89 30.98
C THR A 296 1.77 -11.66 30.58
N GLU A 297 0.64 -11.38 31.22
CA GLU A 297 -0.62 -12.03 30.86
C GLU A 297 -1.14 -11.57 29.48
N LEU A 298 -0.96 -10.30 29.13
CA LEU A 298 -1.32 -9.76 27.80
C LEU A 298 -0.42 -10.33 26.69
N ARG A 299 0.89 -10.46 26.95
CA ARG A 299 1.84 -11.14 26.06
C ARG A 299 1.42 -12.58 25.80
N ALA A 300 1.10 -13.33 26.85
CA ALA A 300 0.68 -14.72 26.75
C ALA A 300 -0.64 -14.88 25.97
N LEU A 301 -1.54 -13.92 26.09
CA LEU A 301 -2.79 -13.86 25.32
C LEU A 301 -2.50 -13.58 23.84
N ALA A 302 -1.69 -12.58 23.52
CA ALA A 302 -1.29 -12.22 22.16
C ALA A 302 -0.54 -13.36 21.45
N ASP A 303 0.42 -14.00 22.13
CA ASP A 303 1.15 -15.16 21.60
C ASP A 303 0.19 -16.32 21.28
N ARG A 304 -0.82 -16.56 22.14
CA ARG A 304 -1.83 -17.60 21.92
C ARG A 304 -2.73 -17.29 20.71
N LEU A 305 -3.10 -16.03 20.51
CA LEU A 305 -3.89 -15.59 19.35
C LEU A 305 -3.11 -15.76 18.05
N LYS A 306 -1.83 -15.39 18.05
CA LYS A 306 -0.91 -15.59 16.91
C LYS A 306 -0.75 -17.08 16.58
N LEU A 307 -0.61 -17.93 17.59
CA LEU A 307 -0.54 -19.38 17.41
C LEU A 307 -1.83 -19.97 16.82
N VAL A 308 -3.01 -19.51 17.27
CA VAL A 308 -4.30 -19.91 16.67
C VAL A 308 -4.35 -19.57 15.19
N ARG A 309 -3.93 -18.35 14.80
CA ARG A 309 -3.85 -17.93 13.39
C ARG A 309 -2.89 -18.83 12.59
N GLN A 310 -1.71 -19.12 13.12
CA GLN A 310 -0.73 -20.00 12.47
C GLN A 310 -1.23 -21.43 12.28
N LEU A 311 -1.90 -21.99 13.29
CA LEU A 311 -2.49 -23.33 13.21
C LEU A 311 -3.63 -23.39 12.19
N ALA A 312 -4.48 -22.35 12.13
CA ALA A 312 -5.54 -22.23 11.15
C ALA A 312 -4.99 -22.15 9.71
N VAL A 313 -3.98 -21.30 9.48
CA VAL A 313 -3.29 -21.19 8.18
C VAL A 313 -2.68 -22.53 7.75
N ARG A 314 -2.01 -23.23 8.67
CA ARG A 314 -1.44 -24.56 8.39
C ARG A 314 -2.50 -25.59 8.00
N LEU A 315 -3.67 -25.56 8.65
CA LEU A 315 -4.79 -26.44 8.32
C LEU A 315 -5.44 -26.09 6.97
N TYR A 316 -5.40 -24.81 6.60
CA TYR A 316 -5.92 -24.33 5.33
C TYR A 316 -4.99 -24.69 4.15
N GLN A 317 -3.67 -24.57 4.33
CA GLN A 317 -2.65 -24.84 3.30
C GLN A 317 -2.41 -26.34 3.02
N SER A 318 -3.16 -27.24 3.64
CA SER A 318 -2.94 -28.69 3.56
C SER A 318 -4.20 -29.42 3.10
N ASP A 319 -4.04 -30.51 2.35
CA ASP A 319 -5.13 -31.31 1.76
C ASP A 319 -6.02 -32.06 2.79
N GLY A 320 -6.04 -31.62 4.05
CA GLY A 320 -6.91 -32.09 5.11
C GLY A 320 -6.64 -33.51 5.63
N ALA A 321 -5.85 -34.32 4.94
CA ALA A 321 -5.51 -35.69 5.32
C ALA A 321 -4.37 -35.73 6.35
N GLY A 322 -4.61 -36.34 7.51
CA GLY A 322 -3.56 -36.66 8.50
C GLY A 322 -3.21 -35.55 9.50
N LEU A 323 -4.02 -34.49 9.62
CA LEU A 323 -3.75 -33.35 10.51
C LEU A 323 -4.71 -33.23 11.69
N SER A 324 -5.27 -34.36 12.14
CA SER A 324 -6.14 -34.42 13.32
C SER A 324 -5.46 -33.79 14.56
N ASP A 325 -4.15 -34.00 14.72
CA ASP A 325 -3.38 -33.44 15.83
C ASP A 325 -3.29 -31.90 15.77
N VAL A 326 -3.19 -31.32 14.57
CA VAL A 326 -3.14 -29.85 14.39
C VAL A 326 -4.52 -29.24 14.64
N ARG A 327 -5.60 -29.90 14.17
CA ARG A 327 -6.99 -29.50 14.51
C ARG A 327 -7.24 -29.59 16.00
N HIS A 328 -6.75 -30.65 16.65
CA HIS A 328 -6.89 -30.81 18.08
C HIS A 328 -6.15 -29.71 18.84
N GLN A 329 -4.92 -29.36 18.46
CA GLN A 329 -4.19 -28.23 19.04
C GLN A 329 -4.93 -26.91 18.87
N LEU A 330 -5.44 -26.62 17.66
CA LEU A 330 -6.24 -25.42 17.39
C LEU A 330 -7.47 -25.36 18.30
N VAL A 331 -8.21 -26.47 18.41
CA VAL A 331 -9.39 -26.59 19.27
C VAL A 331 -9.04 -26.35 20.74
N GLN A 332 -7.94 -26.90 21.25
CA GLN A 332 -7.49 -26.68 22.63
C GLN A 332 -7.16 -25.20 22.89
N HIS A 333 -6.50 -24.53 21.95
CA HIS A 333 -6.19 -23.10 22.08
C HIS A 333 -7.44 -22.22 21.99
N LEU A 334 -8.39 -22.54 21.11
CA LEU A 334 -9.69 -21.85 21.02
C LEU A 334 -10.51 -22.01 22.30
N LEU A 335 -10.56 -23.22 22.88
CA LEU A 335 -11.19 -23.46 24.18
C LEU A 335 -10.49 -22.68 25.29
N GLY A 336 -9.16 -22.62 25.30
CA GLY A 336 -8.37 -21.84 26.24
C GLY A 336 -8.49 -20.31 26.08
N LEU A 337 -9.06 -19.84 24.97
CA LEU A 337 -9.47 -18.45 24.72
C LEU A 337 -10.98 -18.23 24.93
N GLY A 338 -11.71 -19.31 25.22
CA GLY A 338 -13.17 -19.35 25.34
C GLY A 338 -13.96 -19.10 24.07
N ARG A 339 -13.33 -19.27 22.90
CA ARG A 339 -13.98 -19.31 21.58
C ARG A 339 -14.62 -20.68 21.34
N THR A 340 -15.50 -21.08 22.26
CA THR A 340 -16.10 -22.42 22.35
C THR A 340 -16.93 -22.77 21.11
N ALA A 341 -17.62 -21.79 20.52
CA ALA A 341 -18.38 -21.97 19.29
C ALA A 341 -17.49 -22.38 18.11
N GLU A 342 -16.36 -21.70 17.93
CA GLU A 342 -15.38 -22.00 16.87
C GLU A 342 -14.67 -23.33 17.13
N ALA A 343 -14.27 -23.59 18.38
CA ALA A 343 -13.70 -24.87 18.77
C ALA A 343 -14.63 -26.05 18.42
N ARG A 344 -15.94 -25.89 18.64
CA ARG A 344 -16.96 -26.88 18.27
C ARG A 344 -17.17 -26.98 16.76
N ALA A 345 -17.09 -25.87 16.02
CA ALA A 345 -17.13 -25.89 14.56
C ALA A 345 -15.97 -26.73 13.98
N TRP A 346 -14.76 -26.50 14.48
CA TRP A 346 -13.58 -27.31 14.11
C TRP A 346 -13.73 -28.79 14.51
N ALA A 347 -14.32 -29.09 15.67
CA ALA A 347 -14.62 -30.47 16.06
C ALA A 347 -15.65 -31.15 15.15
N ARG A 348 -16.67 -30.41 14.68
CA ARG A 348 -17.65 -30.93 13.71
C ARG A 348 -17.00 -31.25 12.35
N LEU A 349 -16.03 -30.45 11.93
CA LEU A 349 -15.24 -30.73 10.73
C LEU A 349 -14.41 -32.00 10.89
N GLU A 350 -13.81 -32.23 12.06
CA GLU A 350 -13.06 -33.47 12.33
C GLU A 350 -13.95 -34.73 12.27
N LEU A 351 -15.23 -34.63 12.65
CA LEU A 351 -16.18 -35.75 12.51
C LEU A 351 -16.51 -36.12 11.06
N ARG A 352 -16.24 -35.22 10.10
CA ARG A 352 -16.44 -35.49 8.67
C ARG A 352 -15.26 -36.22 8.03
N THR A 353 -14.18 -36.45 8.78
CA THR A 353 -13.01 -37.19 8.28
C THR A 353 -13.28 -38.70 8.20
N PRO A 354 -12.54 -39.45 7.34
CA PRO A 354 -12.72 -40.90 7.22
C PRO A 354 -12.46 -41.71 8.50
N LYS A 355 -11.71 -41.14 9.46
CA LYS A 355 -11.44 -41.71 10.78
C LYS A 355 -11.67 -40.63 11.84
N PRO A 356 -12.92 -40.42 12.28
CA PRO A 356 -13.25 -39.41 13.28
C PRO A 356 -12.45 -39.62 14.56
N ALA A 357 -11.83 -38.55 15.05
CA ALA A 357 -11.04 -38.61 16.26
C ALA A 357 -11.92 -38.62 17.53
N ALA A 358 -11.51 -39.41 18.52
CA ALA A 358 -12.26 -39.55 19.78
C ALA A 358 -12.39 -38.23 20.56
N TRP A 359 -11.41 -37.33 20.45
CA TRP A 359 -11.47 -36.00 21.09
C TRP A 359 -12.62 -35.15 20.54
N ALA A 360 -12.92 -35.24 19.25
CA ALA A 360 -13.97 -34.47 18.61
C ALA A 360 -15.36 -34.96 19.02
N VAL A 361 -15.54 -36.29 19.11
CA VAL A 361 -16.76 -36.90 19.65
C VAL A 361 -16.96 -36.46 21.11
N SER A 362 -15.92 -36.60 21.94
CA SER A 362 -15.97 -36.24 23.36
C SER A 362 -16.39 -34.78 23.57
N LEU A 363 -15.80 -33.84 22.82
CA LEU A 363 -16.11 -32.40 22.95
C LEU A 363 -17.55 -32.06 22.53
N LEU A 364 -18.11 -32.78 21.56
CA LEU A 364 -19.46 -32.54 21.05
C LEU A 364 -20.55 -33.28 21.85
N THR A 365 -20.19 -34.33 22.59
CA THR A 365 -21.10 -35.05 23.50
C THR A 365 -21.14 -34.47 24.91
N ASP A 366 -20.19 -33.61 25.27
CA ASP A 366 -20.18 -32.90 26.54
C ASP A 366 -21.29 -31.83 26.53
N THR A 367 -22.38 -32.12 27.24
CA THR A 367 -23.55 -31.24 27.37
C THR A 367 -23.38 -30.15 28.41
N ASP A 368 -22.49 -30.31 29.40
CA ASP A 368 -22.28 -29.32 30.46
C ASP A 368 -21.63 -28.04 29.92
N SER A 369 -20.93 -28.14 28.80
CA SER A 369 -20.35 -27.01 28.06
C SER A 369 -21.33 -26.31 27.10
N LEU A 370 -22.59 -26.76 26.97
CA LEU A 370 -23.62 -26.09 26.14
C LEU A 370 -24.22 -24.85 26.84
N GLU A 371 -24.15 -24.79 28.16
CA GLU A 371 -24.71 -23.70 28.98
C GLU A 371 -23.64 -22.75 29.56
N ALA A 372 -22.36 -22.98 29.26
CA ALA A 372 -21.30 -22.07 29.68
C ALA A 372 -21.33 -20.78 28.85
N GLU A 373 -21.64 -19.66 29.51
CA GLU A 373 -21.36 -18.29 29.04
C GLU A 373 -20.02 -18.24 28.29
N PRO A 374 -19.91 -17.49 27.17
CA PRO A 374 -18.65 -17.38 26.44
C PRO A 374 -17.55 -16.99 27.42
N TYR A 375 -16.55 -17.87 27.57
CA TYR A 375 -15.42 -17.61 28.46
C TYR A 375 -14.60 -16.47 27.85
N GLN A 376 -14.91 -15.25 28.22
CA GLN A 376 -14.03 -14.12 27.90
C GLN A 376 -12.85 -14.18 28.87
N HIS A 377 -11.64 -14.21 28.32
CA HIS A 377 -10.42 -14.13 29.12
C HIS A 377 -10.54 -12.93 30.09
N PRO A 378 -10.18 -13.06 31.38
CA PRO A 378 -10.42 -12.01 32.39
C PRO A 378 -9.88 -10.63 32.01
N LEU A 379 -8.83 -10.57 31.21
CA LEU A 379 -8.24 -9.33 30.67
C LEU A 379 -9.06 -8.65 29.58
N LEU A 380 -9.88 -9.40 28.85
CA LEU A 380 -10.72 -8.90 27.76
C LEU A 380 -12.07 -8.37 28.25
N ARG A 381 -12.48 -8.73 29.48
CA ARG A 381 -13.71 -8.21 30.12
C ARG A 381 -13.60 -6.77 30.59
N ASP A 382 -12.40 -6.30 30.87
CA ASP A 382 -12.16 -4.93 31.34
C ASP A 382 -10.80 -4.39 30.86
N PRO A 383 -10.71 -3.94 29.59
CA PRO A 383 -9.51 -3.30 29.05
C PRO A 383 -9.13 -2.00 29.80
N SER A 384 -10.07 -1.43 30.57
CA SER A 384 -9.83 -0.21 31.35
C SER A 384 -8.87 -0.45 32.53
N ARG A 385 -8.63 -1.71 32.92
CA ARG A 385 -7.54 -2.09 33.84
C ARG A 385 -6.15 -1.70 33.35
N PHE A 386 -5.98 -1.54 32.04
CA PHE A 386 -4.73 -1.08 31.42
C PHE A 386 -4.70 0.43 31.21
N ASN A 387 -5.75 1.15 31.64
CA ASN A 387 -5.87 2.59 31.48
C ASN A 387 -5.13 3.34 32.59
N ILE A 388 -3.84 3.56 32.39
CA ILE A 388 -2.96 4.21 33.37
C ILE A 388 -3.20 5.74 33.42
N PHE A 389 -4.03 6.31 32.52
CA PHE A 389 -4.30 7.75 32.43
C PHE A 389 -5.79 8.06 32.17
N PRO A 390 -6.52 8.74 33.08
CA PRO A 390 -7.93 9.05 32.89
C PRO A 390 -8.16 10.13 31.81
N PHE A 391 -9.31 10.04 31.10
CA PHE A 391 -9.73 11.01 30.09
C PHE A 391 -9.91 12.44 30.66
N PRO A 392 -9.63 13.50 29.88
CA PRO A 392 -10.13 14.84 30.20
C PRO A 392 -11.66 14.82 30.21
N ALA A 393 -12.28 15.41 31.24
CA ALA A 393 -13.72 15.50 31.33
C ALA A 393 -14.28 16.31 30.14
N GLY A 394 -15.16 15.72 29.33
CA GLY A 394 -15.87 16.41 28.25
C GLY A 394 -16.05 15.67 26.92
N MET A 395 -15.36 14.54 26.69
CA MET A 395 -15.74 13.65 25.58
C MET A 395 -16.97 12.80 25.99
N PRO A 396 -17.96 12.57 25.10
CA PRO A 396 -19.03 11.64 25.41
C PRO A 396 -18.42 10.25 25.60
N GLN A 397 -18.49 9.73 26.82
CA GLN A 397 -18.36 8.29 27.02
C GLN A 397 -19.55 7.67 26.29
N GLN A 398 -19.31 6.98 25.17
CA GLN A 398 -20.24 5.94 24.76
C GLN A 398 -20.33 4.98 25.94
N SER A 399 -21.50 4.97 26.58
CA SER A 399 -21.89 3.97 27.54
C SER A 399 -21.61 2.60 26.92
N SER A 400 -21.08 1.70 27.74
CA SER A 400 -21.04 0.27 27.46
C SER A 400 -22.31 -0.18 26.76
N ALA A 401 -22.16 -1.05 25.77
CA ALA A 401 -23.25 -1.68 25.02
C ALA A 401 -24.13 -2.62 25.87
N ASP A 402 -24.24 -2.37 27.19
CA ASP A 402 -25.06 -3.11 28.16
C ASP A 402 -26.26 -2.31 28.68
N ASP A 403 -26.43 -1.04 28.28
CA ASP A 403 -27.58 -0.20 28.68
C ASP A 403 -28.44 0.21 27.47
N ASP A 404 -28.78 -0.74 26.60
CA ASP A 404 -30.00 -0.65 25.80
C ASP A 404 -31.08 -1.47 26.53
N PRO A 405 -32.22 -0.87 26.95
CA PRO A 405 -33.23 -1.60 27.68
C PRO A 405 -33.99 -2.51 26.72
N ILE A 406 -33.45 -3.70 26.46
CA ILE A 406 -34.27 -4.88 26.22
C ILE A 406 -34.83 -5.28 27.59
N ALA A 407 -35.80 -4.50 28.08
CA ALA A 407 -36.58 -4.83 29.26
C ALA A 407 -38.06 -4.92 28.89
N ASP A 408 -38.60 -6.12 29.11
CA ASP A 408 -40.01 -6.45 29.23
C ASP A 408 -40.92 -6.25 28.00
N ARG A 409 -40.82 -7.19 27.06
CA ARG A 409 -42.05 -7.77 26.48
C ARG A 409 -42.29 -9.13 27.13
N PRO A 410 -43.49 -9.41 27.67
CA PRO A 410 -43.83 -10.72 28.19
C PRO A 410 -43.75 -11.77 27.07
N PRO A 411 -43.53 -13.04 27.39
CA PRO A 411 -43.47 -14.10 26.40
C PRO A 411 -44.88 -14.32 25.86
N ASP A 412 -45.22 -13.63 24.77
CA ASP A 412 -46.47 -13.91 24.07
C ASP A 412 -46.36 -15.28 23.40
N GLN A 413 -47.34 -16.09 23.77
CA GLN A 413 -47.58 -17.47 23.43
C GLN A 413 -47.55 -17.73 21.92
N PRO A 414 -47.33 -19.00 21.50
CA PRO A 414 -47.33 -19.37 20.09
C PRO A 414 -48.69 -19.05 19.48
N SER A 415 -48.77 -17.98 18.69
CA SER A 415 -49.94 -17.70 17.86
C SER A 415 -49.93 -18.66 16.68
N THR A 416 -50.78 -19.65 16.82
CA THR A 416 -51.38 -20.48 15.78
C THR A 416 -51.67 -19.73 14.49
N ASP A 417 -51.34 -20.37 13.37
CA ASP A 417 -51.98 -20.25 12.05
C ASP A 417 -52.61 -18.89 11.71
N VAL A 418 -51.84 -18.10 10.95
CA VAL A 418 -52.41 -17.33 9.84
C VAL A 418 -51.55 -17.63 8.61
N SER A 419 -51.92 -18.71 7.93
CA SER A 419 -51.76 -18.79 6.49
C SER A 419 -52.44 -17.56 5.88
N ASP A 420 -51.67 -16.68 5.24
CA ASP A 420 -51.87 -16.40 3.82
C ASP A 420 -50.97 -15.27 3.30
N LYS A 421 -50.24 -15.64 2.25
CA LYS A 421 -49.61 -14.82 1.21
C LYS A 421 -48.26 -14.19 1.53
N GLU A 422 -47.25 -15.07 1.58
CA GLU A 422 -46.15 -14.96 0.61
C GLU A 422 -46.75 -14.88 -0.80
N SER A 423 -47.02 -13.66 -1.25
CA SER A 423 -47.37 -13.34 -2.62
C SER A 423 -46.11 -12.81 -3.28
N SER A 424 -45.40 -13.73 -3.95
CA SER A 424 -44.36 -13.51 -4.96
C SER A 424 -43.21 -12.57 -4.56
N ALA A 425 -42.03 -13.14 -4.34
CA ALA A 425 -40.79 -12.44 -4.66
C ALA A 425 -40.96 -11.79 -6.05
N PRO A 426 -40.69 -10.47 -6.22
CA PRO A 426 -40.66 -9.91 -7.55
C PRO A 426 -39.64 -10.72 -8.35
N SER A 427 -40.06 -11.24 -9.50
CA SER A 427 -39.19 -11.84 -10.51
C SER A 427 -37.91 -11.01 -10.65
N SER A 428 -36.75 -11.66 -10.74
CA SER A 428 -35.44 -11.03 -10.94
C SER A 428 -35.57 -9.88 -11.95
N ARG A 429 -35.37 -8.64 -11.49
CA ARG A 429 -35.47 -7.46 -12.36
C ARG A 429 -34.29 -7.35 -13.32
N PHE A 430 -33.21 -8.10 -13.09
CA PHE A 430 -32.00 -8.11 -13.90
C PHE A 430 -32.12 -9.05 -15.09
N TRP A 431 -31.80 -8.54 -16.27
CA TRP A 431 -31.55 -9.37 -17.45
C TRP A 431 -30.54 -8.70 -18.36
N PHE A 432 -29.52 -9.43 -18.79
CA PHE A 432 -28.52 -9.00 -19.74
C PHE A 432 -28.39 -9.97 -20.91
N ASP A 433 -28.40 -9.43 -22.12
CA ASP A 433 -28.05 -10.16 -23.33
C ASP A 433 -26.60 -9.83 -23.71
N ASP A 434 -25.77 -10.84 -23.96
CA ASP A 434 -24.47 -10.64 -24.60
C ASP A 434 -24.69 -10.43 -26.11
N VAL A 435 -24.65 -9.18 -26.55
CA VAL A 435 -24.98 -8.78 -27.94
C VAL A 435 -23.74 -8.53 -28.80
N ALA A 436 -22.52 -8.75 -28.28
CA ALA A 436 -21.28 -8.38 -28.97
C ALA A 436 -21.21 -8.90 -30.41
N ASP A 437 -21.46 -10.19 -30.62
CA ASP A 437 -21.46 -10.80 -31.95
C ASP A 437 -22.58 -10.27 -32.85
N GLU A 438 -23.76 -9.98 -32.29
CA GLU A 438 -24.93 -9.49 -33.04
C GLU A 438 -24.70 -8.09 -33.61
N VAL A 439 -23.96 -7.26 -32.86
CA VAL A 439 -23.69 -5.87 -33.21
C VAL A 439 -22.34 -5.68 -33.91
N GLY A 440 -21.59 -6.74 -34.20
CA GLY A 440 -20.31 -6.65 -34.93
C GLY A 440 -19.10 -6.30 -34.08
N LEU A 441 -19.18 -6.42 -32.75
CA LEU A 441 -18.05 -6.25 -31.84
C LEU A 441 -17.27 -7.57 -31.72
N HIS A 442 -16.32 -7.80 -32.62
CA HIS A 442 -15.56 -9.05 -32.69
C HIS A 442 -14.11 -8.89 -32.23
N PHE A 443 -13.91 -8.54 -30.96
CA PHE A 443 -12.58 -8.48 -30.36
C PHE A 443 -12.28 -9.70 -29.48
N ARG A 444 -11.04 -10.18 -29.53
CA ARG A 444 -10.51 -11.18 -28.60
C ARG A 444 -9.09 -10.81 -28.21
N TYR A 445 -8.86 -10.70 -26.91
CA TYR A 445 -7.52 -10.51 -26.39
C TYR A 445 -6.69 -11.79 -26.56
N ASN A 446 -5.47 -11.63 -27.06
CA ASN A 446 -4.47 -12.68 -27.15
C ASN A 446 -3.34 -12.35 -26.18
N ASN A 447 -3.22 -13.11 -25.11
CA ASN A 447 -2.20 -12.94 -24.09
C ASN A 447 -0.82 -13.50 -24.47
N GLY A 448 -0.60 -13.82 -25.74
CA GLY A 448 0.73 -14.17 -26.27
C GLY A 448 1.21 -15.58 -25.93
N VAL A 449 0.35 -16.46 -25.41
CA VAL A 449 0.72 -17.84 -25.06
C VAL A 449 1.17 -18.62 -26.31
N LYS A 450 2.36 -19.20 -26.24
CA LYS A 450 2.94 -19.94 -27.38
C LYS A 450 2.36 -21.36 -27.44
N VAL A 451 2.22 -21.90 -28.66
CA VAL A 451 1.80 -23.28 -28.88
C VAL A 451 2.81 -24.22 -28.21
N GLY A 452 2.33 -25.11 -27.33
CA GLY A 452 3.17 -26.04 -26.57
C GLY A 452 3.88 -25.42 -25.36
N GLN A 453 3.59 -24.15 -25.01
CA GLN A 453 4.02 -23.57 -23.75
C GLN A 453 3.29 -24.24 -22.58
N GLU A 454 4.05 -24.61 -21.56
CA GLU A 454 3.53 -25.17 -20.32
C GLU A 454 3.21 -24.02 -19.36
N GLY A 455 1.95 -23.81 -18.97
CA GLY A 455 1.56 -22.71 -18.06
C GLY A 455 1.73 -21.29 -18.66
N LEU A 456 1.42 -20.27 -17.84
CA LEU A 456 1.56 -18.85 -18.22
C LEU A 456 2.86 -18.25 -17.68
N LEU A 457 3.40 -17.27 -18.40
CA LEU A 457 4.40 -16.34 -17.86
C LEU A 457 3.69 -15.21 -17.10
N MET A 458 4.43 -14.49 -16.26
CA MET A 458 3.86 -13.46 -15.37
C MET A 458 3.03 -12.40 -16.13
N HIS A 459 3.57 -11.83 -17.19
CA HIS A 459 2.85 -10.83 -17.99
C HIS A 459 1.64 -11.36 -18.78
N GLN A 460 1.41 -12.69 -18.83
CA GLN A 460 0.38 -13.30 -19.69
C GLN A 460 -0.94 -13.57 -18.95
N TRP A 461 -0.99 -13.41 -17.63
CA TRP A 461 -2.25 -13.56 -16.88
C TRP A 461 -2.97 -12.23 -16.65
N THR A 462 -2.31 -11.10 -16.93
CA THR A 462 -2.90 -9.75 -16.93
C THR A 462 -3.24 -9.30 -18.35
N GLY A 463 -3.79 -8.09 -18.45
CA GLY A 463 -4.16 -7.46 -19.72
C GLY A 463 -5.62 -7.70 -20.07
N GLY A 464 -5.95 -7.35 -21.31
CA GLY A 464 -7.33 -7.36 -21.78
C GLY A 464 -8.11 -6.14 -21.29
N GLY A 465 -7.47 -4.97 -21.17
CA GLY A 465 -8.16 -3.72 -20.88
C GLY A 465 -9.22 -3.32 -21.90
N VAL A 466 -9.99 -2.29 -21.57
CA VAL A 466 -10.96 -1.66 -22.49
C VAL A 466 -11.11 -0.18 -22.14
N GLY A 467 -11.15 0.68 -23.16
CA GLY A 467 -11.49 2.09 -23.02
C GLY A 467 -12.78 2.40 -23.75
N VAL A 468 -13.70 3.08 -23.07
CA VAL A 468 -14.88 3.69 -23.69
C VAL A 468 -14.55 5.15 -23.99
N LEU A 469 -14.75 5.56 -25.25
CA LEU A 469 -14.42 6.91 -25.73
C LEU A 469 -15.50 7.42 -26.70
N ASP A 470 -15.57 8.73 -26.93
CA ASP A 470 -16.31 9.35 -28.02
C ASP A 470 -15.33 9.80 -29.12
N LEU A 471 -15.08 8.90 -30.09
CA LEU A 471 -14.00 9.06 -31.06
C LEU A 471 -14.18 10.29 -31.96
N ASP A 472 -15.42 10.65 -32.28
CA ASP A 472 -15.72 11.74 -33.21
C ASP A 472 -16.71 12.78 -32.69
N ALA A 473 -16.78 12.91 -31.36
CA ALA A 473 -17.58 13.89 -30.64
C ALA A 473 -19.08 13.83 -31.00
N ASP A 474 -19.59 12.63 -31.31
CA ASP A 474 -20.99 12.40 -31.66
C ASP A 474 -21.84 11.93 -30.45
N LEU A 475 -21.17 11.72 -29.30
CA LEU A 475 -21.62 11.22 -27.99
C LEU A 475 -21.93 9.73 -27.94
N TRP A 476 -21.67 8.94 -29.00
CA TRP A 476 -21.93 7.51 -29.00
C TRP A 476 -20.69 6.82 -28.45
N PRO A 477 -20.82 5.95 -27.44
CA PRO A 477 -19.66 5.31 -26.86
C PRO A 477 -19.06 4.31 -27.85
N ASP A 478 -17.86 4.65 -28.32
CA ASP A 478 -16.93 3.82 -29.06
C ASP A 478 -16.06 3.01 -28.10
N LEU A 479 -15.32 2.03 -28.63
CA LEU A 479 -14.52 1.12 -27.81
C LEU A 479 -13.10 0.97 -28.35
N CYS A 480 -12.12 1.05 -27.46
CA CYS A 480 -10.73 0.75 -27.73
C CYS A 480 -10.25 -0.44 -26.88
N PHE A 481 -9.47 -1.34 -27.47
CA PHE A 481 -8.94 -2.53 -26.81
C PHE A 481 -7.43 -2.67 -27.08
N PRO A 482 -6.59 -2.86 -26.05
CA PRO A 482 -5.19 -3.15 -26.21
C PRO A 482 -4.99 -4.64 -26.49
N GLN A 483 -3.89 -4.98 -27.16
CA GLN A 483 -3.54 -6.34 -27.56
C GLN A 483 -2.17 -6.75 -27.00
N GLY A 484 -2.09 -7.95 -26.42
CA GLY A 484 -0.84 -8.51 -25.88
C GLY A 484 0.04 -9.09 -26.99
N GLY A 485 -0.53 -10.00 -27.79
CA GLY A 485 0.02 -10.52 -29.04
C GLY A 485 1.23 -11.46 -28.93
N ARG A 486 1.50 -12.19 -30.03
CA ARG A 486 2.78 -12.87 -30.32
C ARG A 486 3.52 -12.07 -31.39
N SER A 487 4.85 -12.12 -31.40
CA SER A 487 5.68 -11.59 -32.50
C SER A 487 5.35 -12.19 -33.89
N ASP A 488 4.57 -13.27 -33.94
CA ASP A 488 4.25 -14.05 -35.14
C ASP A 488 2.76 -13.99 -35.52
N SER A 489 1.95 -13.14 -34.88
CA SER A 489 0.51 -12.99 -35.15
C SER A 489 0.20 -11.60 -35.69
N ASP A 490 -0.74 -11.50 -36.64
CA ASP A 490 -1.29 -10.23 -37.15
C ASP A 490 -2.30 -9.59 -36.17
N ASP A 491 -2.28 -9.98 -34.88
CA ASP A 491 -3.19 -9.46 -33.86
C ASP A 491 -2.80 -8.02 -33.52
N ALA A 492 -3.76 -7.10 -33.63
CA ALA A 492 -3.58 -5.68 -33.36
C ALA A 492 -4.52 -5.20 -32.24
N ASP A 493 -4.22 -4.02 -31.71
CA ASP A 493 -5.16 -3.27 -30.88
C ASP A 493 -6.45 -2.99 -31.67
N GLY A 494 -7.59 -3.06 -31.00
CA GLY A 494 -8.91 -2.86 -31.60
C GLY A 494 -9.46 -1.46 -31.36
N LEU A 495 -10.01 -0.83 -32.38
CA LEU A 495 -10.81 0.40 -32.27
C LEU A 495 -12.14 0.20 -33.01
N TYR A 496 -13.24 0.33 -32.28
CA TYR A 496 -14.59 0.04 -32.77
C TYR A 496 -15.46 1.26 -32.65
N ARG A 497 -15.95 1.74 -33.80
CA ARG A 497 -16.85 2.87 -33.87
C ARG A 497 -18.31 2.42 -33.80
N ASN A 498 -19.08 2.99 -32.89
CA ASN A 498 -20.51 2.78 -32.70
C ASN A 498 -21.32 3.58 -33.73
N LEU A 499 -22.05 2.88 -34.59
CA LEU A 499 -22.92 3.50 -35.58
C LEU A 499 -24.34 3.64 -35.02
N MET A 500 -24.49 4.61 -34.12
CA MET A 500 -25.77 5.05 -33.58
C MET A 500 -26.58 3.96 -32.85
N GLY A 501 -25.91 3.13 -32.05
CA GLY A 501 -26.54 2.08 -31.25
C GLY A 501 -27.09 0.91 -32.08
N ARG A 502 -26.61 0.75 -33.32
CA ARG A 502 -27.04 -0.33 -34.22
C ARG A 502 -26.01 -1.42 -34.40
N GLN A 503 -24.75 -1.01 -34.57
CA GLN A 503 -23.62 -1.89 -34.79
C GLN A 503 -22.31 -1.16 -34.46
N TYR A 504 -21.29 -1.92 -34.11
CA TYR A 504 -19.91 -1.49 -34.08
C TYR A 504 -19.22 -1.82 -35.42
N VAL A 505 -18.34 -0.93 -35.87
CA VAL A 505 -17.49 -1.13 -37.02
C VAL A 505 -16.04 -1.02 -36.59
N ASP A 506 -15.24 -2.05 -36.91
CA ASP A 506 -13.79 -2.03 -36.70
C ASP A 506 -13.14 -0.98 -37.62
N VAL A 507 -12.52 0.03 -37.01
CA VAL A 507 -11.78 1.13 -37.65
C VAL A 507 -10.30 1.12 -37.28
N SER A 508 -9.79 0.00 -36.73
CA SER A 508 -8.41 -0.14 -36.24
C SER A 508 -7.38 0.20 -37.32
N THR A 509 -7.55 -0.31 -38.54
CA THR A 509 -6.57 -0.11 -39.63
C THR A 509 -6.37 1.35 -40.05
N THR A 510 -7.35 2.22 -39.80
CA THR A 510 -7.29 3.67 -40.05
C THR A 510 -6.61 4.45 -38.92
N ALA A 511 -6.44 3.85 -37.74
CA ALA A 511 -6.09 4.54 -36.50
C ALA A 511 -4.84 3.98 -35.77
N THR A 512 -4.54 2.67 -35.87
CA THR A 512 -3.61 1.97 -34.97
C THR A 512 -2.44 1.24 -35.68
N SER A 513 -2.17 1.57 -36.95
CA SER A 513 -1.27 0.79 -37.83
C SER A 513 0.23 0.77 -37.46
N ALA A 514 0.63 1.19 -36.25
CA ALA A 514 2.03 1.31 -35.83
C ALA A 514 2.29 0.92 -34.37
N LEU A 515 1.35 0.24 -33.70
CA LEU A 515 1.43 -0.01 -32.26
C LEU A 515 2.19 -1.32 -31.97
N GLU A 516 3.41 -1.19 -31.43
CA GLU A 516 4.23 -2.30 -30.94
C GLU A 516 4.15 -2.38 -29.41
N GLY A 517 4.22 -3.60 -28.85
CA GLY A 517 4.27 -3.83 -27.39
C GLY A 517 3.15 -4.73 -26.87
N PHE A 518 3.30 -5.24 -25.65
CA PHE A 518 2.32 -6.14 -25.04
C PHE A 518 1.32 -5.30 -24.24
N GLY A 519 0.15 -5.04 -24.83
CA GLY A 519 -0.91 -4.20 -24.27
C GLY A 519 -1.45 -4.72 -22.93
N GLN A 520 -1.79 -3.81 -22.04
CA GLN A 520 -2.35 -4.12 -20.72
C GLN A 520 -3.72 -3.47 -20.55
N GLY A 521 -3.73 -2.16 -20.33
CA GLY A 521 -4.92 -1.36 -20.08
C GLY A 521 -5.18 -0.30 -21.14
N VAL A 522 -6.23 0.49 -20.90
CA VAL A 522 -6.54 1.70 -21.67
C VAL A 522 -6.98 2.78 -20.69
N ALA A 523 -6.44 3.97 -20.85
CA ALA A 523 -6.95 5.19 -20.25
C ALA A 523 -7.45 6.13 -21.36
N VAL A 524 -8.59 6.76 -21.12
CA VAL A 524 -9.21 7.72 -22.05
C VAL A 524 -9.36 9.07 -21.34
N GLY A 525 -9.05 10.15 -22.03
CA GLY A 525 -9.28 11.53 -21.59
C GLY A 525 -8.73 12.54 -22.59
N ASP A 526 -9.18 13.78 -22.53
CA ASP A 526 -8.73 14.87 -23.40
C ASP A 526 -7.45 15.51 -22.86
N VAL A 527 -6.29 14.94 -23.25
CA VAL A 527 -4.99 15.28 -22.66
C VAL A 527 -4.53 16.69 -23.06
N ASN A 528 -4.99 17.18 -24.22
CA ASN A 528 -4.59 18.48 -24.76
C ASN A 528 -5.69 19.57 -24.64
N ASN A 529 -6.83 19.25 -24.03
CA ASN A 529 -8.03 20.07 -23.88
C ASN A 529 -8.67 20.55 -25.22
N ASP A 530 -8.50 19.84 -26.34
CA ASP A 530 -9.03 20.24 -27.65
C ASP A 530 -10.50 19.82 -27.88
N GLY A 531 -11.01 18.90 -27.06
CA GLY A 531 -12.37 18.38 -27.09
C GLY A 531 -12.57 17.06 -27.78
N PHE A 532 -11.50 16.34 -28.08
CA PHE A 532 -11.54 14.97 -28.55
C PHE A 532 -10.89 14.04 -27.54
N ASP A 533 -11.52 12.89 -27.29
CA ASP A 533 -10.95 11.89 -26.38
C ASP A 533 -9.64 11.34 -26.97
N ASP A 534 -8.55 11.50 -26.22
CA ASP A 534 -7.27 10.86 -26.50
C ASP A 534 -7.21 9.48 -25.83
N VAL A 535 -6.32 8.62 -26.35
CA VAL A 535 -6.16 7.25 -25.85
C VAL A 535 -4.74 7.02 -25.37
N TYR A 536 -4.59 6.66 -24.11
CA TYR A 536 -3.33 6.23 -23.53
C TYR A 536 -3.32 4.73 -23.26
N LEU A 537 -2.28 4.05 -23.73
CA LEU A 537 -2.17 2.59 -23.75
C LEU A 537 -1.01 2.13 -22.85
N PRO A 538 -1.30 1.75 -21.59
CA PRO A 538 -0.39 0.99 -20.75
C PRO A 538 0.06 -0.32 -21.37
N ARG A 539 1.37 -0.60 -21.32
CA ARG A 539 1.98 -1.81 -21.87
C ARG A 539 3.05 -2.37 -20.95
N VAL A 540 3.44 -3.61 -21.21
CA VAL A 540 4.75 -4.10 -20.79
C VAL A 540 5.80 -3.49 -21.71
N GLY A 541 6.64 -2.60 -21.17
CA GLY A 541 7.57 -1.79 -21.93
C GLY A 541 7.01 -0.40 -22.22
N GLN A 542 7.16 0.08 -23.45
CA GLN A 542 6.81 1.46 -23.78
C GLN A 542 5.29 1.67 -23.90
N ASN A 543 4.75 2.51 -23.01
CA ASN A 543 3.39 3.06 -23.10
C ASN A 543 3.25 3.99 -24.31
N GLN A 544 2.01 4.19 -24.79
CA GLN A 544 1.74 5.00 -25.98
C GLN A 544 0.57 5.95 -25.74
N LEU A 545 0.75 7.23 -26.07
CA LEU A 545 -0.32 8.22 -26.13
C LEU A 545 -0.72 8.47 -27.59
N LEU A 546 -2.00 8.33 -27.86
CA LEU A 546 -2.64 8.55 -29.14
C LEU A 546 -3.48 9.82 -29.04
N ILE A 547 -3.02 10.89 -29.68
CA ILE A 547 -3.75 12.16 -29.72
C ILE A 547 -4.76 12.12 -30.87
N ASN A 548 -6.04 12.18 -30.54
CA ASN A 548 -7.13 12.17 -31.51
C ASN A 548 -7.13 13.47 -32.32
N GLN A 549 -7.19 13.37 -33.65
CA GLN A 549 -7.19 14.54 -34.53
C GLN A 549 -8.60 15.03 -34.87
N GLY A 550 -9.64 14.38 -34.34
CA GLY A 550 -11.05 14.69 -34.58
C GLY A 550 -11.58 14.28 -35.96
N ASP A 551 -10.76 13.63 -36.79
CA ASP A 551 -11.13 13.11 -38.11
C ASP A 551 -11.13 11.56 -38.16
N GLY A 552 -11.02 10.92 -37.00
CA GLY A 552 -10.90 9.46 -36.85
C GLY A 552 -9.48 8.94 -37.01
N THR A 553 -8.47 9.80 -37.09
CA THR A 553 -7.04 9.45 -37.06
C THR A 553 -6.37 9.89 -35.76
N PHE A 554 -5.24 9.26 -35.43
CA PHE A 554 -4.45 9.57 -34.25
C PHE A 554 -3.02 9.96 -34.61
N THR A 555 -2.48 10.93 -33.87
CA THR A 555 -1.04 11.19 -33.81
C THR A 555 -0.45 10.45 -32.62
N VAL A 556 0.56 9.61 -32.88
CA VAL A 556 1.28 8.93 -31.79
C VAL A 556 2.26 9.90 -31.15
N SER A 557 2.01 10.29 -29.91
CA SER A 557 2.98 11.00 -29.09
C SER A 557 3.89 9.99 -28.41
N ARG A 558 5.20 10.10 -28.66
CA ARG A 558 6.20 9.34 -27.93
C ARG A 558 6.75 10.24 -26.85
N PHE A 559 6.48 9.91 -25.60
CA PHE A 559 7.14 10.55 -24.46
C PHE A 559 8.64 10.28 -24.61
N SER A 560 9.38 11.32 -24.95
CA SER A 560 10.80 11.34 -24.66
C SER A 560 10.87 11.82 -23.23
N VAL A 561 11.49 11.05 -22.34
CA VAL A 561 11.89 11.60 -21.04
C VAL A 561 12.88 12.71 -21.37
N MET A 562 12.41 13.96 -21.36
CA MET A 562 13.32 15.08 -21.32
C MET A 562 13.93 15.00 -19.93
N SER A 563 15.26 15.01 -19.87
CA SER A 563 16.00 15.27 -18.64
C SER A 563 15.65 16.69 -18.18
N ALA A 564 14.45 16.89 -17.64
CA ALA A 564 14.10 18.09 -16.92
C ALA A 564 15.03 18.13 -15.71
N GLU A 565 15.64 19.29 -15.51
CA GLU A 565 16.60 19.57 -14.45
C GLU A 565 15.97 19.33 -13.08
N THR A 566 15.85 18.07 -12.66
CA THR A 566 15.79 17.75 -11.24
C THR A 566 17.14 18.13 -10.68
N GLY A 567 17.15 19.17 -9.84
CA GLY A 567 18.24 19.33 -8.90
C GLY A 567 18.51 17.99 -8.25
N ASP A 568 19.72 17.47 -8.50
CA ASP A 568 20.34 16.33 -7.86
C ASP A 568 19.70 14.94 -8.11
N GLY A 569 20.16 14.22 -9.15
CA GLY A 569 20.65 12.86 -8.89
C GLY A 569 20.22 11.67 -9.77
N VAL A 570 19.24 11.76 -10.68
CA VAL A 570 18.85 10.57 -11.47
C VAL A 570 19.75 10.42 -12.70
N SER A 571 20.50 9.33 -12.76
CA SER A 571 21.44 9.03 -13.84
C SER A 571 20.73 8.55 -15.13
N ASP A 572 21.40 8.65 -16.28
CA ASP A 572 20.92 8.13 -17.58
C ASP A 572 20.60 6.61 -17.54
N ALA A 573 21.18 5.87 -16.58
CA ALA A 573 20.93 4.43 -16.40
C ALA A 573 19.62 4.15 -15.64
N GLU A 574 19.32 4.93 -14.59
CA GLU A 574 18.04 4.85 -13.87
C GLU A 574 16.87 5.29 -14.77
N HIS A 575 17.13 6.22 -15.71
CA HIS A 575 16.19 6.60 -16.78
C HIS A 575 15.85 5.46 -17.75
N ALA A 576 16.82 4.61 -18.08
CA ALA A 576 16.58 3.46 -18.95
C ALA A 576 15.75 2.38 -18.25
N ASP A 577 15.88 2.25 -16.92
CA ASP A 577 15.10 1.33 -16.09
C ASP A 577 13.63 1.78 -15.94
N LEU A 578 13.33 3.09 -16.09
CA LEU A 578 11.94 3.60 -16.18
C LEU A 578 11.22 3.16 -17.47
N ILE A 579 11.97 2.87 -18.54
CA ILE A 579 11.42 2.50 -19.85
C ILE A 579 11.14 0.98 -19.96
N ASP A 580 11.70 0.17 -19.05
CA ASP A 580 11.51 -1.29 -18.98
C ASP A 580 10.52 -1.71 -17.88
N GLN A 581 9.55 -0.83 -17.57
CA GLN A 581 8.51 -1.06 -16.57
C GLN A 581 7.27 -1.74 -17.15
N TRP A 582 6.52 -2.41 -16.27
CA TRP A 582 5.25 -3.03 -16.60
C TRP A 582 4.12 -2.19 -16.01
N THR A 583 3.54 -1.33 -16.85
CA THR A 583 2.37 -0.53 -16.49
C THR A 583 1.11 -1.34 -16.73
N THR A 584 0.30 -1.50 -15.68
CA THR A 584 -0.93 -2.30 -15.72
C THR A 584 -2.15 -1.43 -16.01
N SER A 585 -2.26 -0.29 -15.34
CA SER A 585 -3.38 0.65 -15.45
C SER A 585 -2.88 2.10 -15.53
N ALA A 586 -3.72 3.00 -16.02
CA ALA A 586 -3.44 4.43 -16.02
C ALA A 586 -4.71 5.27 -15.95
N ALA A 587 -4.56 6.57 -15.69
CA ALA A 587 -5.64 7.56 -15.77
C ALA A 587 -5.14 8.89 -16.33
N VAL A 588 -6.06 9.64 -16.95
CA VAL A 588 -5.87 11.01 -17.40
C VAL A 588 -6.65 11.93 -16.46
N ALA A 589 -5.97 12.82 -15.75
CA ALA A 589 -6.61 13.77 -14.83
C ALA A 589 -5.68 14.93 -14.50
N ASP A 590 -6.23 16.10 -14.22
CA ASP A 590 -5.47 17.21 -13.63
C ASP A 590 -5.18 16.90 -12.15
N LEU A 591 -3.96 16.44 -11.84
CA LEU A 591 -3.58 15.96 -10.51
C LEU A 591 -3.00 17.08 -9.64
N ASN A 592 -2.33 18.05 -10.26
CA ASN A 592 -1.69 19.17 -9.57
C ASN A 592 -2.61 20.41 -9.46
N GLY A 593 -3.75 20.41 -10.15
CA GLY A 593 -4.76 21.47 -10.16
C GLY A 593 -4.40 22.67 -11.05
N ASP A 594 -3.53 22.52 -12.04
CA ASP A 594 -3.09 23.62 -12.92
C ASP A 594 -3.94 23.79 -14.19
N GLY A 595 -4.92 22.90 -14.41
CA GLY A 595 -5.83 22.88 -15.55
C GLY A 595 -5.34 22.08 -16.75
N ALA A 596 -4.10 21.58 -16.74
CA ALA A 596 -3.58 20.65 -17.74
C ALA A 596 -3.75 19.20 -17.24
N PRO A 597 -4.41 18.32 -18.00
CA PRO A 597 -4.51 16.91 -17.63
C PRO A 597 -3.15 16.21 -17.62
N ASP A 598 -2.85 15.55 -16.50
CA ASP A 598 -1.67 14.73 -16.27
C ASP A 598 -1.96 13.26 -16.58
N LEU A 599 -0.90 12.44 -16.67
CA LEU A 599 -1.02 10.98 -16.77
C LEU A 599 -0.48 10.32 -15.51
N TYR A 600 -1.21 9.35 -14.96
CA TYR A 600 -0.74 8.51 -13.86
C TYR A 600 -0.53 7.08 -14.37
N ASP A 601 0.69 6.58 -14.28
CA ASP A 601 1.07 5.19 -14.59
C ASP A 601 1.11 4.35 -13.31
N VAL A 602 0.28 3.31 -13.25
CA VAL A 602 0.33 2.28 -12.21
C VAL A 602 1.23 1.15 -12.68
N ASN A 603 2.31 0.90 -11.94
CA ASN A 603 3.35 -0.05 -12.29
C ASN A 603 3.35 -1.25 -11.34
N TYR A 604 3.52 -2.45 -11.91
CA TYR A 604 3.36 -3.69 -11.15
C TYR A 604 4.68 -4.20 -10.55
N VAL A 605 5.59 -4.69 -11.39
CA VAL A 605 6.88 -5.24 -10.95
C VAL A 605 7.98 -4.94 -11.95
N THR A 606 9.23 -4.94 -11.49
CA THR A 606 10.43 -4.79 -12.33
C THR A 606 11.28 -6.06 -12.37
N GLY A 607 12.30 -6.08 -13.24
CA GLY A 607 13.24 -7.18 -13.41
C GLY A 607 12.76 -8.24 -14.40
N ASN A 608 13.25 -9.47 -14.27
CA ASN A 608 13.01 -10.52 -15.27
C ASN A 608 11.69 -11.29 -15.03
N PHE A 609 10.55 -10.58 -15.08
CA PHE A 609 9.20 -11.16 -14.97
C PHE A 609 8.77 -12.01 -16.18
N ARG A 610 9.64 -12.11 -17.21
CA ARG A 610 9.47 -13.03 -18.35
C ARG A 610 10.09 -14.41 -18.11
N ARG A 611 10.70 -14.66 -16.95
CA ARG A 611 11.27 -15.97 -16.60
C ARG A 611 10.16 -17.01 -16.36
N THR A 612 10.51 -18.28 -16.58
CA THR A 612 9.66 -19.42 -16.22
C THR A 612 9.89 -19.80 -14.76
N CYS A 613 8.83 -19.96 -13.98
CA CYS A 613 8.89 -20.55 -12.65
C CYS A 613 8.38 -22.00 -12.68
N ARG A 614 8.94 -22.87 -11.83
CA ARG A 614 8.55 -24.28 -11.74
C ARG A 614 8.22 -24.66 -10.30
N HIS A 615 7.07 -25.31 -10.11
CA HIS A 615 6.63 -25.88 -8.85
C HIS A 615 6.24 -27.35 -9.08
N ASP A 616 6.72 -28.26 -8.23
CA ASP A 616 6.49 -29.71 -8.35
C ASP A 616 6.80 -30.30 -9.75
N GLY A 617 7.77 -29.73 -10.45
CA GLY A 617 8.23 -30.19 -11.77
C GLY A 617 7.47 -29.58 -12.96
N TYR A 618 6.36 -28.88 -12.73
CA TYR A 618 5.56 -28.23 -13.77
C TYR A 618 5.85 -26.73 -13.84
N GLN A 619 5.79 -26.14 -15.03
CA GLN A 619 5.84 -24.69 -15.16
C GLN A 619 4.56 -24.07 -14.58
N ARG A 620 4.75 -23.06 -13.73
CA ARG A 620 3.71 -22.29 -13.05
C ARG A 620 4.01 -20.80 -13.16
N ILE A 621 2.99 -19.99 -12.90
CA ILE A 621 3.18 -18.54 -12.79
C ILE A 621 4.10 -18.26 -11.59
N CYS A 622 5.00 -17.30 -11.74
CA CYS A 622 5.84 -16.84 -10.63
C CYS A 622 4.99 -16.10 -9.59
N GLY A 623 5.40 -16.05 -8.34
CA GLY A 623 4.72 -15.21 -7.36
C GLY A 623 5.03 -13.72 -7.58
N PRO A 624 4.12 -12.78 -7.31
CA PRO A 624 4.41 -11.34 -7.35
C PRO A 624 5.63 -10.94 -6.51
N THR A 625 5.77 -11.59 -5.35
CA THR A 625 6.85 -11.36 -4.38
C THR A 625 8.21 -11.90 -4.84
N ASP A 626 8.25 -12.65 -5.95
CA ASP A 626 9.49 -13.07 -6.60
C ASP A 626 10.22 -11.91 -7.30
N PHE A 627 9.53 -10.77 -7.48
CA PHE A 627 10.03 -9.59 -8.19
C PHE A 627 9.94 -8.34 -7.28
N PRO A 628 10.87 -7.39 -7.42
CA PRO A 628 10.72 -6.09 -6.80
C PRO A 628 9.49 -5.36 -7.38
N ALA A 629 8.80 -4.64 -6.50
CA ALA A 629 7.74 -3.71 -6.90
C ALA A 629 8.31 -2.63 -7.83
N ALA A 630 7.50 -2.17 -8.78
CA ALA A 630 7.84 -1.05 -9.64
C ALA A 630 7.22 0.23 -9.09
N VAL A 631 7.93 1.36 -9.24
CA VAL A 631 7.47 2.66 -8.74
C VAL A 631 6.43 3.24 -9.71
N ASP A 632 5.30 3.71 -9.20
CA ASP A 632 4.32 4.46 -9.99
C ASP A 632 4.89 5.79 -10.48
N VAL A 633 4.50 6.20 -11.69
CA VAL A 633 5.04 7.41 -12.34
C VAL A 633 3.90 8.34 -12.72
N VAL A 634 4.04 9.61 -12.40
CA VAL A 634 3.15 10.68 -12.89
C VAL A 634 3.87 11.49 -13.95
N TRP A 635 3.21 11.69 -15.08
CA TRP A 635 3.66 12.59 -16.14
C TRP A 635 2.88 13.89 -16.02
N LEU A 636 3.50 14.90 -15.39
CA LEU A 636 2.90 16.21 -15.30
C LEU A 636 2.93 16.89 -16.67
N SER A 637 1.78 17.30 -17.15
CA SER A 637 1.66 18.02 -18.42
C SER A 637 2.02 19.50 -18.24
N ASP A 638 2.59 20.10 -19.28
CA ASP A 638 2.73 21.55 -19.37
C ASP A 638 1.76 22.15 -20.42
N ALA A 639 1.57 23.46 -20.37
CA ALA A 639 0.67 24.17 -21.29
C ALA A 639 1.12 24.16 -22.77
N ALA A 640 2.32 23.65 -23.06
CA ALA A 640 2.85 23.47 -24.42
C ALA A 640 2.68 22.03 -24.94
N GLY A 641 2.09 21.12 -24.14
CA GLY A 641 1.90 19.71 -24.47
C GLY A 641 3.13 18.83 -24.19
N GLY A 642 4.10 19.35 -23.42
CA GLY A 642 5.23 18.58 -22.90
C GLY A 642 4.87 17.85 -21.61
N PHE A 643 5.65 16.83 -21.27
CA PHE A 643 5.47 16.04 -20.04
C PHE A 643 6.76 15.97 -19.23
N THR A 644 6.62 16.05 -17.91
CA THR A 644 7.70 15.82 -16.94
C THR A 644 7.35 14.63 -16.04
N ALA A 645 8.19 13.61 -16.04
CA ALA A 645 8.00 12.44 -15.19
C ALA A 645 8.39 12.72 -13.73
N ILE A 646 7.56 12.25 -12.80
CA ILE A 646 7.77 12.29 -11.36
C ILE A 646 7.47 10.91 -10.80
N ALA A 647 8.42 10.33 -10.08
CA ALA A 647 8.17 9.12 -9.29
C ALA A 647 7.24 9.46 -8.11
N VAL A 648 6.15 8.72 -7.96
CA VAL A 648 5.15 8.95 -6.89
C VAL A 648 5.73 8.58 -5.52
N GLU A 649 6.52 7.52 -5.49
CA GLU A 649 7.18 6.97 -4.30
C GLU A 649 8.67 6.76 -4.56
N GLN A 650 9.44 6.49 -3.50
CA GLN A 650 10.85 6.09 -3.61
C GLN A 650 10.97 4.57 -3.46
N SER A 651 11.91 3.96 -4.17
CA SER A 651 12.31 2.58 -3.87
C SER A 651 13.02 2.56 -2.51
N PRO A 652 12.69 1.65 -1.58
CA PRO A 652 12.00 0.36 -1.78
C PRO A 652 10.50 0.34 -1.42
N ASP A 653 9.85 1.48 -1.18
CA ASP A 653 8.50 1.57 -0.61
C ASP A 653 7.36 1.33 -1.61
N ALA A 654 7.71 1.04 -2.88
CA ALA A 654 6.77 0.86 -3.98
C ALA A 654 5.78 -0.30 -3.75
N GLY A 655 4.54 -0.09 -4.16
CA GLY A 655 3.50 -1.12 -4.25
C GLY A 655 3.55 -1.93 -5.55
N ARG A 656 2.80 -3.04 -5.61
CA ARG A 656 2.60 -3.82 -6.86
C ARG A 656 1.27 -3.44 -7.49
N GLY A 657 1.27 -2.30 -8.18
CA GLY A 657 0.05 -1.66 -8.65
C GLY A 657 -0.70 -2.44 -9.74
N MET A 658 -2.02 -2.50 -9.62
CA MET A 658 -2.91 -3.25 -10.53
C MET A 658 -4.05 -2.40 -11.10
N GLY A 659 -4.66 -1.54 -10.29
CA GLY A 659 -5.78 -0.70 -10.68
C GLY A 659 -5.74 0.66 -10.01
N LEU A 660 -6.49 1.62 -10.55
CA LEU A 660 -6.65 2.95 -9.97
C LEU A 660 -8.02 3.59 -10.19
N VAL A 661 -8.35 4.52 -9.32
CA VAL A 661 -9.39 5.53 -9.51
C VAL A 661 -8.90 6.90 -9.04
N VAL A 662 -9.23 7.94 -9.81
CA VAL A 662 -8.86 9.34 -9.58
C VAL A 662 -10.11 10.20 -9.45
N GLY A 663 -10.18 11.03 -8.42
CA GLY A 663 -11.24 12.01 -8.24
C GLY A 663 -11.25 12.63 -6.83
N ASP A 664 -12.13 13.60 -6.59
CA ASP A 664 -12.33 14.22 -5.26
C ASP A 664 -13.45 13.49 -4.50
N TYR A 665 -13.18 12.26 -4.09
CA TYR A 665 -14.15 11.42 -3.37
C TYR A 665 -13.98 11.46 -1.85
N LEU A 666 -12.93 12.12 -1.35
CA LEU A 666 -12.80 12.47 0.07
C LEU A 666 -13.32 13.87 0.40
N SER A 667 -13.87 14.59 -0.58
CA SER A 667 -14.39 15.97 -0.43
C SER A 667 -13.35 16.96 0.10
N ARG A 668 -12.11 16.87 -0.41
CA ARG A 668 -10.97 17.72 0.01
C ARG A 668 -10.68 18.85 -0.99
N GLY A 669 -11.34 18.87 -2.15
CA GLY A 669 -11.17 19.90 -3.18
C GLY A 669 -9.96 19.67 -4.09
N THR A 670 -9.38 18.47 -4.03
CA THR A 670 -8.20 18.00 -4.76
C THR A 670 -8.51 16.60 -5.30
N ASN A 671 -7.87 16.20 -6.40
CA ASN A 671 -7.98 14.83 -6.88
C ASN A 671 -7.11 13.91 -6.02
N GLN A 672 -7.71 12.85 -5.47
CA GLN A 672 -6.99 11.74 -4.84
C GLN A 672 -6.83 10.59 -5.84
N VAL A 673 -5.71 9.86 -5.74
CA VAL A 673 -5.42 8.67 -6.54
C VAL A 673 -5.40 7.45 -5.61
N TYR A 674 -6.40 6.57 -5.71
CA TYR A 674 -6.41 5.30 -4.98
C TYR A 674 -5.89 4.20 -5.89
N VAL A 675 -4.84 3.53 -5.46
CA VAL A 675 -4.15 2.46 -6.19
C VAL A 675 -4.32 1.15 -5.42
N THR A 676 -4.84 0.14 -6.11
CA THR A 676 -4.86 -1.24 -5.61
C THR A 676 -3.54 -1.93 -5.88
N ASN A 677 -3.06 -2.65 -4.87
CA ASN A 677 -1.78 -3.30 -4.87
C ASN A 677 -1.92 -4.81 -4.60
N ASP A 678 -1.19 -5.61 -5.37
CA ASP A 678 -1.12 -7.06 -5.18
C ASP A 678 -0.13 -7.41 -4.05
N GLU A 679 -0.59 -8.17 -3.05
CA GLU A 679 0.23 -8.69 -1.93
C GLU A 679 0.95 -7.59 -1.12
N THR A 680 0.56 -6.33 -1.32
CA THR A 680 1.08 -5.14 -0.64
C THR A 680 -0.08 -4.20 -0.32
N GLY A 681 0.07 -3.34 0.69
CA GLY A 681 -1.03 -2.46 1.11
C GLY A 681 -1.45 -1.52 -0.02
N ASN A 682 -2.77 -1.38 -0.20
CA ASN A 682 -3.35 -0.38 -1.11
C ASN A 682 -2.92 1.03 -0.68
N ARG A 683 -2.85 1.96 -1.64
CA ARG A 683 -2.35 3.31 -1.40
C ARG A 683 -3.33 4.36 -1.88
N LEU A 684 -3.42 5.46 -1.15
CA LEU A 684 -4.18 6.65 -1.50
C LEU A 684 -3.21 7.83 -1.52
N PHE A 685 -3.02 8.43 -2.68
CA PHE A 685 -2.12 9.55 -2.88
C PHE A 685 -2.87 10.86 -3.09
N GLU A 686 -2.26 11.95 -2.65
CA GLU A 686 -2.69 13.32 -2.92
C GLU A 686 -1.47 14.16 -3.31
N TYR A 687 -1.63 15.06 -4.29
CA TYR A 687 -0.56 15.95 -4.70
C TYR A 687 -0.24 16.97 -3.59
N SER A 688 1.05 17.12 -3.26
CA SER A 688 1.55 18.03 -2.23
C SER A 688 2.54 19.03 -2.82
N PRO A 689 2.13 20.29 -3.05
CA PRO A 689 3.01 21.33 -3.60
C PRO A 689 4.26 21.56 -2.73
N ASN A 690 4.11 21.47 -1.41
CA ASN A 690 5.18 21.69 -0.43
C ASN A 690 6.25 20.60 -0.43
N ARG A 691 5.97 19.43 -0.99
CA ARG A 691 6.91 18.31 -1.09
C ARG A 691 7.37 18.06 -2.54
N HIS A 692 6.99 18.92 -3.48
CA HIS A 692 7.27 18.76 -4.91
C HIS A 692 6.91 17.36 -5.43
N GLY A 693 5.75 16.82 -5.05
CA GLY A 693 5.34 15.47 -5.44
C GLY A 693 4.07 14.97 -4.75
N PHE A 694 3.87 13.66 -4.72
CA PHE A 694 2.71 13.01 -4.12
C PHE A 694 2.98 12.59 -2.67
N SER A 695 1.93 12.55 -1.86
CA SER A 695 1.98 12.07 -0.48
C SER A 695 0.98 10.96 -0.28
N ASP A 696 1.45 9.85 0.30
CA ASP A 696 0.58 8.76 0.77
C ASP A 696 -0.18 9.21 2.03
N ILE A 697 -1.50 9.26 1.93
CA ILE A 697 -2.40 9.64 3.02
C ILE A 697 -3.15 8.43 3.60
N THR A 698 -2.91 7.23 3.07
CA THR A 698 -3.54 5.97 3.53
C THR A 698 -3.42 5.73 5.03
N PRO A 699 -2.27 6.00 5.70
CA PRO A 699 -2.15 5.78 7.15
C PRO A 699 -3.12 6.61 8.00
N ILE A 700 -3.64 7.70 7.47
CA ILE A 700 -4.58 8.60 8.16
C ILE A 700 -6.02 8.28 7.76
N VAL A 701 -6.24 7.96 6.49
CA VAL A 701 -7.59 7.77 5.93
C VAL A 701 -8.08 6.32 6.01
N GLY A 702 -7.20 5.33 6.12
CA GLY A 702 -7.55 3.91 6.00
C GLY A 702 -7.59 3.40 4.55
N GLY A 703 -8.07 2.17 4.35
CA GLY A 703 -8.20 1.57 3.01
C GLY A 703 -6.98 0.79 2.51
N ALA A 704 -5.96 0.54 3.35
CA ALA A 704 -4.75 -0.18 2.96
C ALA A 704 -4.91 -1.71 2.86
N GLY A 705 -5.82 -2.30 3.64
CA GLY A 705 -5.98 -3.74 3.77
C GLY A 705 -7.32 -4.10 4.43
N ASP A 706 -7.50 -5.37 4.78
CA ASP A 706 -8.76 -5.86 5.38
C ASP A 706 -9.02 -5.31 6.80
N GLN A 707 -10.14 -5.69 7.42
CA GLN A 707 -10.48 -5.34 8.81
C GLN A 707 -9.42 -5.71 9.86
N PHE A 708 -8.46 -6.58 9.53
CA PHE A 708 -7.34 -6.98 10.39
C PHE A 708 -6.04 -6.26 10.03
N GLY A 709 -6.05 -5.37 9.04
CA GLY A 709 -4.88 -4.65 8.53
C GLY A 709 -3.97 -5.49 7.65
N ALA A 710 -4.44 -6.64 7.15
CA ALA A 710 -3.66 -7.48 6.25
C ALA A 710 -3.74 -6.94 4.81
N ALA A 711 -2.58 -6.83 4.16
CA ALA A 711 -2.51 -6.65 2.72
C ALA A 711 -3.15 -7.86 2.01
N GLN A 712 -3.78 -7.59 0.87
CA GLN A 712 -4.50 -8.56 0.05
C GLN A 712 -3.95 -8.51 -1.38
N GLY A 713 -4.21 -9.53 -2.19
CA GLY A 713 -3.93 -9.49 -3.63
C GLY A 713 -4.97 -8.64 -4.34
N SER A 714 -4.88 -7.31 -4.23
CA SER A 714 -5.93 -6.39 -4.70
C SER A 714 -5.79 -6.10 -6.21
N MET A 715 -6.91 -6.08 -6.95
CA MET A 715 -6.92 -5.83 -8.40
C MET A 715 -7.78 -4.64 -8.83
N GLY A 716 -9.10 -4.79 -8.88
CA GLY A 716 -10.03 -3.78 -9.39
C GLY A 716 -10.65 -2.93 -8.28
N ILE A 717 -11.19 -1.78 -8.69
CA ILE A 717 -11.83 -0.79 -7.83
C ILE A 717 -13.15 -0.36 -8.48
N ALA A 718 -14.22 -0.38 -7.71
CA ALA A 718 -15.48 0.29 -8.05
C ALA A 718 -15.73 1.41 -7.04
N ILE A 719 -16.23 2.56 -7.51
CA ILE A 719 -16.60 3.70 -6.68
C ILE A 719 -18.10 3.97 -6.79
N GLY A 720 -18.77 4.20 -5.66
CA GLY A 720 -20.23 4.39 -5.60
C GLY A 720 -20.70 4.87 -4.23
N ASP A 721 -22.01 5.02 -4.03
CA ASP A 721 -22.63 5.45 -2.77
C ASP A 721 -23.52 4.29 -2.25
N THR A 722 -22.88 3.32 -1.60
CA THR A 722 -23.46 1.97 -1.41
C THR A 722 -24.53 1.92 -0.33
N ASP A 723 -24.47 2.82 0.65
CA ASP A 723 -25.47 2.96 1.71
C ASP A 723 -26.38 4.20 1.52
N ALA A 724 -26.27 4.84 0.36
CA ALA A 724 -27.01 6.03 -0.02
C ALA A 724 -26.83 7.17 0.99
N ASP A 725 -25.64 7.33 1.57
CA ASP A 725 -25.34 8.33 2.56
C ASP A 725 -24.82 9.67 1.98
N GLY A 726 -24.41 9.65 0.71
CA GLY A 726 -23.84 10.77 -0.03
C GLY A 726 -22.32 10.90 0.08
N ARG A 727 -21.63 9.88 0.59
CA ARG A 727 -20.18 9.75 0.57
C ARG A 727 -19.78 8.60 -0.34
N ALA A 728 -18.58 8.69 -0.90
CA ALA A 728 -18.10 7.67 -1.82
C ALA A 728 -17.53 6.48 -1.05
N ASP A 729 -17.88 5.29 -1.49
CA ASP A 729 -17.35 4.03 -1.01
C ASP A 729 -16.50 3.39 -2.11
N LEU A 730 -15.55 2.56 -1.70
CA LEU A 730 -14.66 1.84 -2.61
C LEU A 730 -14.83 0.34 -2.42
N PHE A 731 -15.16 -0.38 -3.49
CA PHE A 731 -15.13 -1.83 -3.50
C PHE A 731 -13.91 -2.34 -4.24
N VAL A 732 -13.12 -3.17 -3.57
CA VAL A 732 -11.86 -3.72 -4.06
C VAL A 732 -11.97 -5.22 -4.26
N THR A 733 -11.61 -5.70 -5.45
CA THR A 733 -11.52 -7.15 -5.72
C THR A 733 -10.17 -7.70 -5.28
N ASN A 734 -10.17 -8.92 -4.76
CA ASN A 734 -9.02 -9.56 -4.15
C ASN A 734 -8.76 -10.98 -4.69
N TYR A 735 -7.67 -11.59 -4.22
CA TYR A 735 -7.25 -12.91 -4.62
C TYR A 735 -8.18 -14.02 -4.09
N TYR A 736 -8.09 -15.21 -4.68
CA TYR A 736 -8.85 -16.37 -4.23
C TYR A 736 -8.61 -16.68 -2.74
N SER A 737 -9.70 -16.89 -1.98
CA SER A 737 -9.68 -17.06 -0.51
C SER A 737 -9.27 -15.83 0.28
N GLU A 738 -9.47 -14.67 -0.33
CA GLU A 738 -9.53 -13.38 0.33
C GLU A 738 -10.90 -12.78 0.01
N SER A 739 -11.55 -12.17 1.00
CA SER A 739 -12.82 -11.49 0.72
C SER A 739 -12.56 -10.26 -0.13
N ASN A 740 -13.36 -10.01 -1.17
CA ASN A 740 -13.40 -8.71 -1.83
C ASN A 740 -13.87 -7.66 -0.81
N THR A 741 -13.16 -6.54 -0.70
CA THR A 741 -13.29 -5.61 0.43
C THR A 741 -14.12 -4.39 0.03
N LEU A 742 -15.20 -4.11 0.77
CA LEU A 742 -15.94 -2.85 0.68
C LEU A 742 -15.44 -1.89 1.75
N TYR A 743 -14.81 -0.80 1.33
CA TYR A 743 -14.48 0.32 2.19
C TYR A 743 -15.60 1.36 2.16
N GLN A 744 -16.23 1.60 3.31
CA GLN A 744 -17.22 2.65 3.46
C GLN A 744 -16.65 3.86 4.19
N GLN A 745 -17.18 5.04 3.89
CA GLN A 745 -16.87 6.25 4.63
C GLN A 745 -17.90 6.52 5.74
N PRO A 746 -17.70 6.15 7.02
CA PRO A 746 -18.63 6.55 8.10
C PRO A 746 -18.63 8.06 8.36
N VAL A 747 -17.54 8.74 7.99
CA VAL A 747 -17.38 10.19 7.95
C VAL A 747 -16.47 10.52 6.77
N ASP A 748 -16.56 11.75 6.26
CA ASP A 748 -15.69 12.21 5.17
C ASP A 748 -14.20 12.01 5.52
N GLY A 749 -13.45 11.41 4.60
CA GLY A 749 -12.01 11.25 4.72
C GLY A 749 -11.54 10.05 5.54
N VAL A 750 -12.44 9.16 5.97
CA VAL A 750 -12.08 7.94 6.71
C VAL A 750 -12.74 6.73 6.07
N LEU A 751 -11.97 5.74 5.66
CA LEU A 751 -12.38 4.48 5.06
C LEU A 751 -12.28 3.34 6.09
N ILE A 752 -13.36 2.58 6.25
CA ILE A 752 -13.39 1.38 7.09
C ILE A 752 -13.87 0.17 6.28
N ASP A 753 -13.34 -1.02 6.59
CA ASP A 753 -13.86 -2.27 6.03
C ASP A 753 -15.28 -2.53 6.56
N ALA A 754 -16.25 -2.44 5.67
CA ALA A 754 -17.67 -2.71 5.91
C ALA A 754 -18.15 -4.02 5.26
N THR A 755 -17.23 -4.82 4.73
CA THR A 755 -17.53 -6.03 3.95
C THR A 755 -18.47 -7.00 4.65
N PRO A 756 -18.30 -7.32 5.95
CA PRO A 756 -19.22 -8.21 6.65
C PRO A 756 -20.61 -7.59 6.85
N ALA A 757 -20.69 -6.28 7.07
CA ALA A 757 -21.96 -5.57 7.28
C ALA A 757 -22.78 -5.48 5.97
N ALA A 758 -22.10 -5.43 4.83
CA ALA A 758 -22.68 -5.39 3.50
C ALA A 758 -23.03 -6.78 2.91
N ASP A 759 -22.80 -7.87 3.66
CA ASP A 759 -22.90 -9.29 3.22
C ASP A 759 -21.97 -9.70 2.05
N LEU A 760 -20.91 -8.95 1.79
CA LEU A 760 -20.01 -9.23 0.66
C LEU A 760 -18.86 -10.19 1.02
N ALA A 761 -18.66 -10.48 2.31
CA ALA A 761 -17.50 -11.25 2.77
C ALA A 761 -17.48 -12.69 2.25
N VAL A 762 -18.61 -13.39 2.31
CA VAL A 762 -18.69 -14.81 1.90
C VAL A 762 -18.75 -14.99 0.38
N PRO A 763 -19.58 -14.24 -0.38
CA PRO A 763 -19.71 -14.45 -1.81
C PRO A 763 -18.44 -14.22 -2.63
N GLY A 764 -17.55 -13.32 -2.17
CA GLY A 764 -16.27 -13.05 -2.83
C GLY A 764 -15.15 -14.03 -2.47
N PHE A 765 -15.26 -14.74 -1.34
CA PHE A 765 -14.15 -15.52 -0.77
C PHE A 765 -13.70 -16.69 -1.66
N GLU A 766 -14.61 -17.33 -2.39
CA GLU A 766 -14.29 -18.46 -3.30
C GLU A 766 -14.09 -18.01 -4.75
N MET A 767 -13.94 -16.72 -4.99
CA MET A 767 -13.70 -16.13 -6.30
C MET A 767 -12.36 -15.39 -6.33
N LEU A 768 -11.79 -15.27 -7.52
CA LEU A 768 -10.66 -14.36 -7.78
C LEU A 768 -11.18 -13.25 -8.68
N GLY A 769 -11.34 -12.06 -8.11
CA GLY A 769 -11.95 -10.91 -8.78
C GLY A 769 -10.93 -10.05 -9.53
N PHE A 770 -11.37 -9.44 -10.63
CA PHE A 770 -10.60 -8.52 -11.44
C PHE A 770 -11.36 -7.20 -11.61
N GLY A 771 -11.95 -6.93 -12.78
CA GLY A 771 -12.77 -5.74 -12.99
C GLY A 771 -14.06 -5.79 -12.18
N CYS A 772 -14.43 -4.66 -11.60
CA CYS A 772 -15.67 -4.46 -10.89
C CYS A 772 -16.21 -3.05 -11.16
N GLN A 773 -17.54 -2.87 -11.18
CA GLN A 773 -18.18 -1.56 -11.35
C GLN A 773 -19.47 -1.49 -10.55
N PHE A 774 -19.74 -0.30 -9.99
CA PHE A 774 -21.05 0.07 -9.45
C PHE A 774 -21.89 0.76 -10.53
N ALA A 775 -23.16 0.39 -10.62
CA ALA A 775 -24.18 1.10 -11.40
C ALA A 775 -25.58 0.66 -10.94
N ASP A 776 -26.61 1.50 -11.11
CA ASP A 776 -28.01 1.13 -10.85
C ASP A 776 -28.58 0.33 -12.04
N PHE A 777 -28.15 -0.92 -12.17
CA PHE A 777 -28.45 -1.79 -13.31
C PHE A 777 -29.95 -2.13 -13.40
N ASN A 778 -30.68 -2.16 -12.30
CA ASN A 778 -32.13 -2.39 -12.33
C ASN A 778 -32.99 -1.11 -12.23
N SER A 779 -32.37 0.07 -12.23
CA SER A 779 -33.03 1.38 -12.09
C SER A 779 -33.96 1.50 -10.87
N ASP A 780 -33.61 0.88 -9.75
CA ASP A 780 -34.36 0.94 -8.49
C ASP A 780 -33.89 2.04 -7.54
N GLY A 781 -32.76 2.68 -7.85
CA GLY A 781 -32.18 3.79 -7.14
C GLY A 781 -31.05 3.43 -6.18
N PHE A 782 -30.60 2.17 -6.14
CA PHE A 782 -29.45 1.72 -5.36
C PHE A 782 -28.34 1.24 -6.29
N ASP A 783 -27.08 1.45 -5.88
CA ASP A 783 -25.95 0.95 -6.68
C ASP A 783 -25.90 -0.58 -6.60
N ASP A 784 -25.94 -1.22 -7.76
CA ASP A 784 -25.69 -2.65 -7.93
C ASP A 784 -24.21 -2.85 -8.29
N LEU A 785 -23.67 -4.04 -8.03
CA LEU A 785 -22.25 -4.35 -8.22
C LEU A 785 -22.07 -5.49 -9.22
N LEU A 786 -21.31 -5.25 -10.29
CA LEU A 786 -20.86 -6.30 -11.21
C LEU A 786 -19.38 -6.61 -10.93
N VAL A 787 -19.04 -7.89 -10.81
CA VAL A 787 -17.66 -8.38 -10.64
C VAL A 787 -17.33 -9.43 -11.70
N SER A 788 -16.21 -9.23 -12.39
CA SER A 788 -15.64 -10.20 -13.33
C SER A 788 -14.57 -11.03 -12.62
N ASN A 789 -14.61 -12.35 -12.81
CA ASN A 789 -13.77 -13.30 -12.09
C ASN A 789 -13.02 -14.24 -13.04
N GLY A 790 -11.89 -14.77 -12.58
CA GLY A 790 -11.17 -15.84 -13.29
C GLY A 790 -9.76 -16.04 -12.75
N HIS A 791 -9.38 -17.28 -12.46
CA HIS A 791 -8.13 -17.57 -11.76
C HIS A 791 -6.87 -17.30 -12.62
N LEU A 792 -5.72 -17.05 -11.97
CA LEU A 792 -4.44 -16.85 -12.65
C LEU A 792 -3.86 -18.14 -13.24
N ASP A 793 -3.80 -19.20 -12.44
CA ASP A 793 -3.17 -20.48 -12.74
C ASP A 793 -4.18 -21.63 -12.53
N ASP A 794 -3.96 -22.76 -13.20
CA ASP A 794 -4.87 -23.89 -13.16
C ASP A 794 -4.63 -24.77 -11.92
N PHE A 795 -5.43 -24.53 -10.89
CA PHE A 795 -5.45 -25.30 -9.64
C PHE A 795 -6.63 -26.29 -9.56
N GLN A 796 -7.21 -26.71 -10.68
CA GLN A 796 -8.35 -27.66 -10.67
C GLN A 796 -8.02 -28.99 -9.98
N PHE A 797 -6.75 -29.41 -9.99
CA PHE A 797 -6.27 -30.59 -9.27
C PHE A 797 -6.40 -30.48 -7.73
N ARG A 798 -6.51 -29.26 -7.19
CA ARG A 798 -6.80 -28.97 -5.77
C ARG A 798 -8.28 -28.65 -5.51
N GLY A 799 -9.13 -28.75 -6.53
CA GLY A 799 -10.55 -28.44 -6.45
C GLY A 799 -10.89 -26.95 -6.58
N HIS A 800 -9.93 -26.10 -6.97
CA HIS A 800 -10.17 -24.67 -7.22
C HIS A 800 -10.63 -24.45 -8.66
N PRO A 801 -11.65 -23.61 -8.90
CA PRO A 801 -12.06 -23.28 -10.26
C PRO A 801 -10.98 -22.46 -10.96
N TYR A 802 -10.68 -22.79 -12.22
CA TYR A 802 -9.77 -21.98 -13.04
C TYR A 802 -10.55 -20.87 -13.77
N ARG A 803 -11.60 -21.27 -14.48
CA ARG A 803 -12.60 -20.35 -15.03
C ARG A 803 -13.68 -20.12 -13.99
N MET A 804 -14.13 -18.87 -13.85
CA MET A 804 -15.11 -18.48 -12.83
C MET A 804 -16.23 -17.69 -13.50
N ARG A 805 -17.42 -17.71 -12.90
CA ARG A 805 -18.54 -16.90 -13.36
C ARG A 805 -18.38 -15.45 -12.93
N ALA A 806 -18.87 -14.52 -13.74
CA ALA A 806 -19.12 -13.16 -13.27
C ALA A 806 -20.22 -13.17 -12.19
N GLN A 807 -20.16 -12.22 -11.27
CA GLN A 807 -21.17 -12.03 -10.23
C GLN A 807 -21.87 -10.70 -10.42
N LEU A 808 -23.18 -10.69 -10.18
CA LEU A 808 -23.99 -9.48 -10.11
C LEU A 808 -24.63 -9.44 -8.73
N PHE A 809 -24.52 -8.33 -8.02
CA PHE A 809 -25.13 -8.15 -6.72
C PHE A 809 -26.13 -7.00 -6.79
N ALA A 810 -27.34 -7.24 -6.30
CA ALA A 810 -28.33 -6.20 -6.12
C ALA A 810 -28.01 -5.40 -4.86
N GLY A 811 -27.87 -4.09 -5.00
CA GLY A 811 -27.81 -3.17 -3.87
C GLY A 811 -29.17 -3.11 -3.16
N THR A 812 -29.16 -2.82 -1.87
CA THR A 812 -30.40 -2.63 -1.11
C THR A 812 -30.33 -1.33 -0.33
N ARG A 813 -31.52 -0.81 0.02
CA ARG A 813 -31.64 0.39 0.85
C ARG A 813 -30.88 0.33 2.19
N SER A 814 -30.59 -0.86 2.69
CA SER A 814 -29.82 -1.05 3.93
C SER A 814 -28.30 -1.01 3.73
N GLY A 815 -27.80 -0.77 2.52
CA GLY A 815 -26.37 -0.88 2.21
C GLY A 815 -25.86 -2.32 2.17
N ARG A 816 -26.77 -3.29 2.00
CA ARG A 816 -26.46 -4.73 1.89
C ARG A 816 -26.57 -5.18 0.44
N PHE A 817 -25.75 -6.15 0.07
CA PHE A 817 -25.71 -6.69 -1.29
C PHE A 817 -26.21 -8.13 -1.33
N VAL A 818 -27.05 -8.43 -2.32
CA VAL A 818 -27.59 -9.78 -2.53
C VAL A 818 -27.17 -10.26 -3.91
N GLU A 819 -26.39 -11.34 -3.95
CA GLU A 819 -25.99 -11.96 -5.20
C GLU A 819 -27.22 -12.40 -6.01
N GLN A 820 -27.23 -12.04 -7.28
CA GLN A 820 -28.28 -12.36 -8.23
C GLN A 820 -27.81 -13.51 -9.12
N HIS A 821 -28.74 -14.41 -9.42
CA HIS A 821 -28.54 -15.55 -10.30
C HIS A 821 -29.52 -15.49 -11.47
N HIS A 822 -29.15 -16.13 -12.59
CA HIS A 822 -29.96 -16.18 -13.80
C HIS A 822 -30.28 -14.80 -14.42
N CYS A 823 -29.33 -13.85 -14.32
CA CYS A 823 -29.42 -12.50 -14.88
C CYS A 823 -29.18 -12.46 -16.40
N GLY A 824 -29.35 -13.57 -17.09
CA GLY A 824 -28.99 -13.77 -18.49
C GLY A 824 -27.88 -14.83 -18.69
N PRO A 825 -27.74 -15.42 -19.89
CA PRO A 825 -26.86 -16.57 -20.13
C PRO A 825 -25.38 -16.31 -19.84
N TYR A 826 -24.94 -15.05 -19.89
CA TYR A 826 -23.55 -14.68 -19.64
C TYR A 826 -23.10 -15.00 -18.20
N PHE A 827 -23.94 -14.72 -17.20
CA PHE A 827 -23.59 -14.89 -15.79
C PHE A 827 -23.52 -16.34 -15.32
N ASP A 828 -23.98 -17.28 -16.15
CA ASP A 828 -23.85 -18.73 -15.91
C ASP A 828 -22.61 -19.33 -16.60
N ARG A 829 -21.86 -18.55 -17.39
CA ARG A 829 -20.63 -18.99 -18.07
C ARG A 829 -19.42 -18.86 -17.14
N GLU A 830 -18.56 -19.87 -17.15
CA GLU A 830 -17.24 -19.80 -16.53
C GLU A 830 -16.21 -19.36 -17.57
N VAL A 831 -15.55 -18.23 -17.31
CA VAL A 831 -14.56 -17.61 -18.21
C VAL A 831 -13.35 -17.11 -17.40
N LEU A 832 -12.27 -16.71 -18.09
CA LEU A 832 -11.19 -15.93 -17.46
C LEU A 832 -11.47 -14.45 -17.63
N GLY A 833 -12.41 -13.92 -16.84
CA GLY A 833 -12.83 -12.52 -16.89
C GLY A 833 -11.73 -11.56 -16.44
N ARG A 834 -11.65 -10.39 -17.09
CA ARG A 834 -10.70 -9.31 -16.78
C ARG A 834 -11.45 -8.01 -16.53
N SER A 835 -11.30 -7.01 -17.38
CA SER A 835 -11.85 -5.67 -17.17
C SER A 835 -13.37 -5.62 -17.33
N VAL A 836 -13.98 -4.66 -16.63
CA VAL A 836 -15.40 -4.31 -16.72
C VAL A 836 -15.49 -2.81 -16.90
N ALA A 837 -16.06 -2.35 -18.00
CA ALA A 837 -16.38 -0.95 -18.23
C ALA A 837 -17.88 -0.74 -18.39
N VAL A 838 -18.43 0.32 -17.77
CA VAL A 838 -19.84 0.69 -17.87
C VAL A 838 -20.04 1.74 -18.95
N LEU A 839 -21.10 1.57 -19.73
CA LEU A 839 -21.51 2.46 -20.82
C LEU A 839 -23.02 2.36 -21.05
N ASP A 840 -23.56 3.19 -21.93
CA ASP A 840 -24.91 3.03 -22.48
C ASP A 840 -24.78 2.95 -24.01
N TRP A 841 -24.56 1.74 -24.53
CA TRP A 841 -24.08 1.55 -25.90
C TRP A 841 -25.12 1.92 -26.94
N ASN A 842 -26.41 1.82 -26.57
CA ASN A 842 -27.54 2.07 -27.46
C ASN A 842 -28.30 3.38 -27.12
N ARG A 843 -27.87 4.12 -26.09
CA ARG A 843 -28.50 5.32 -25.55
C ARG A 843 -29.97 5.11 -25.19
N ASP A 844 -30.27 3.99 -24.56
CA ASP A 844 -31.60 3.73 -24.01
C ASP A 844 -31.75 4.20 -22.55
N GLY A 845 -30.65 4.63 -21.93
CA GLY A 845 -30.58 5.17 -20.57
C GLY A 845 -30.24 4.12 -19.51
N PHE A 846 -30.20 2.83 -19.84
CA PHE A 846 -29.78 1.79 -18.91
C PHE A 846 -28.26 1.65 -18.92
N ALA A 847 -27.68 1.32 -17.76
CA ALA A 847 -26.28 0.96 -17.68
C ALA A 847 -26.07 -0.43 -18.31
N ASP A 848 -25.27 -0.47 -19.37
CA ASP A 848 -24.72 -1.67 -20.01
C ASP A 848 -23.28 -1.90 -19.50
N ALA A 849 -22.69 -3.05 -19.85
CA ALA A 849 -21.30 -3.33 -19.53
C ALA A 849 -20.54 -4.01 -20.67
N VAL A 850 -19.27 -3.66 -20.86
CA VAL A 850 -18.31 -4.43 -21.66
C VAL A 850 -17.44 -5.23 -20.71
N VAL A 851 -17.31 -6.54 -20.95
CA VAL A 851 -16.44 -7.42 -20.17
C VAL A 851 -15.45 -8.13 -21.08
N THR A 852 -14.17 -8.01 -20.77
CA THR A 852 -13.09 -8.65 -21.51
C THR A 852 -12.65 -9.95 -20.84
N HIS A 853 -12.00 -10.81 -21.62
CA HIS A 853 -11.55 -12.11 -21.17
C HIS A 853 -10.16 -12.43 -21.72
N LEU A 854 -9.39 -13.28 -21.04
CA LEU A 854 -8.12 -13.78 -21.59
C LEU A 854 -8.28 -14.89 -22.61
N ASP A 855 -9.34 -15.69 -22.51
CA ASP A 855 -9.46 -16.94 -23.28
C ASP A 855 -10.73 -17.03 -24.12
N SER A 856 -11.56 -15.99 -24.10
CA SER A 856 -12.84 -15.90 -24.79
C SER A 856 -12.98 -14.54 -25.51
N PRO A 857 -13.86 -14.41 -26.52
CA PRO A 857 -14.19 -13.10 -27.08
C PRO A 857 -14.73 -12.13 -26.02
N THR A 858 -14.58 -10.83 -26.25
CA THR A 858 -15.20 -9.78 -25.44
C THR A 858 -16.72 -9.93 -25.46
N ALA A 859 -17.36 -9.67 -24.32
CA ALA A 859 -18.82 -9.60 -24.20
C ALA A 859 -19.30 -8.15 -24.10
N LEU A 860 -20.45 -7.86 -24.69
CA LEU A 860 -21.18 -6.61 -24.54
C LEU A 860 -22.54 -6.94 -23.95
N LEU A 861 -22.67 -6.70 -22.65
CA LEU A 861 -23.85 -7.01 -21.86
C LEU A 861 -24.85 -5.87 -22.00
N CYS A 862 -25.79 -6.03 -22.93
CA CYS A 862 -26.90 -5.10 -23.09
C CYS A 862 -27.97 -5.38 -22.02
N ASN A 863 -28.26 -4.37 -21.23
CA ASN A 863 -29.22 -4.43 -20.15
C ASN A 863 -30.66 -4.41 -20.70
N ARG A 864 -31.44 -5.44 -20.37
CA ARG A 864 -32.86 -5.60 -20.72
C ARG A 864 -33.76 -5.62 -19.49
N SER A 865 -33.25 -5.17 -18.35
CA SER A 865 -33.97 -5.18 -17.09
C SER A 865 -35.32 -4.47 -17.21
N SER A 866 -36.38 -5.10 -16.72
CA SER A 866 -37.75 -4.60 -16.86
C SER A 866 -38.05 -3.55 -15.78
N ALA A 867 -37.47 -2.37 -15.91
CA ALA A 867 -37.66 -1.26 -14.99
C ALA A 867 -38.08 0.03 -15.69
N ARG A 868 -38.68 0.96 -14.95
CA ARG A 868 -38.89 2.32 -15.42
C ARG A 868 -37.59 3.07 -15.18
N LEU A 869 -36.94 3.56 -16.24
CA LEU A 869 -35.76 4.42 -16.14
C LEU A 869 -35.97 5.56 -15.14
N ARG A 870 -35.01 5.71 -14.23
CA ARG A 870 -34.99 6.76 -13.20
C ARG A 870 -33.71 7.57 -13.24
N GLU A 871 -32.91 7.39 -14.26
CA GLU A 871 -31.58 7.96 -14.35
C GLU A 871 -31.49 8.97 -15.50
N THR A 872 -30.54 9.88 -15.42
CA THR A 872 -30.14 10.77 -16.50
C THR A 872 -28.62 10.85 -16.52
N GLN A 873 -28.04 10.80 -17.71
CA GLN A 873 -26.60 10.94 -17.92
C GLN A 873 -26.24 12.41 -18.16
N LEU A 874 -25.17 12.87 -17.51
CA LEU A 874 -24.56 14.16 -17.72
C LEU A 874 -23.16 13.99 -18.30
N VAL A 875 -22.80 14.85 -19.23
CA VAL A 875 -21.42 15.04 -19.66
C VAL A 875 -20.99 16.41 -19.17
N LEU A 876 -20.00 16.43 -18.28
CA LEU A 876 -19.46 17.65 -17.70
C LEU A 876 -18.32 18.14 -18.59
N ILE A 877 -18.34 19.42 -18.95
CA ILE A 877 -17.34 20.04 -19.83
C ILE A 877 -16.74 21.23 -19.08
N GLY A 878 -15.50 21.07 -18.61
CA GLY A 878 -14.70 22.16 -18.07
C GLY A 878 -14.29 23.15 -19.16
N THR A 879 -14.49 24.43 -18.89
CA THR A 879 -13.99 25.57 -19.68
C THR A 879 -13.07 26.47 -18.84
N SER A 880 -13.08 26.28 -17.52
CA SER A 880 -12.21 26.94 -16.55
C SER A 880 -11.52 25.99 -15.58
N SER A 881 -11.71 24.69 -15.77
CA SER A 881 -10.92 23.58 -15.25
C SER A 881 -10.42 22.75 -16.45
N SER A 882 -9.73 21.64 -16.21
CA SER A 882 -9.54 20.62 -17.24
C SER A 882 -10.88 20.19 -17.85
N ARG A 883 -10.87 19.85 -19.15
CA ARG A 883 -12.10 19.69 -19.93
C ARG A 883 -12.97 18.52 -19.47
N ASP A 884 -12.36 17.40 -19.09
CA ASP A 884 -13.08 16.24 -18.55
C ASP A 884 -13.62 16.44 -17.13
N ALA A 885 -13.25 17.55 -16.48
CA ALA A 885 -13.71 17.93 -15.15
C ALA A 885 -13.56 16.84 -14.08
N ILE A 886 -12.50 16.01 -14.19
CA ILE A 886 -12.17 14.99 -13.19
C ILE A 886 -12.00 15.65 -11.83
N GLY A 887 -12.72 15.14 -10.83
CA GLY A 887 -12.83 15.73 -9.50
C GLY A 887 -14.13 16.53 -9.28
N ALA A 888 -14.94 16.76 -10.32
CA ALA A 888 -16.24 17.39 -10.13
C ALA A 888 -17.16 16.49 -9.29
N THR A 889 -17.95 17.10 -8.41
CA THR A 889 -18.99 16.40 -7.65
C THR A 889 -20.37 16.96 -7.99
N VAL A 890 -21.36 16.08 -8.08
CA VAL A 890 -22.74 16.47 -8.35
C VAL A 890 -23.59 16.28 -7.11
N VAL A 891 -24.25 17.34 -6.68
CA VAL A 891 -25.04 17.41 -5.45
C VAL A 891 -26.52 17.55 -5.81
N ASP A 892 -27.38 16.69 -5.26
CA ASP A 892 -28.83 16.89 -5.27
C ASP A 892 -29.17 18.05 -4.33
N THR A 893 -29.60 19.18 -4.89
CA THR A 893 -29.88 20.42 -4.13
C THR A 893 -31.03 20.24 -3.15
N ALA A 894 -32.00 19.36 -3.43
CA ALA A 894 -33.14 19.17 -2.54
C ALA A 894 -32.77 18.36 -1.29
N ARG A 895 -31.78 17.48 -1.41
CA ARG A 895 -31.29 16.61 -0.33
C ARG A 895 -30.03 17.15 0.35
N ASP A 896 -29.35 18.10 -0.29
CA ASP A 896 -28.02 18.59 0.10
C ASP A 896 -27.01 17.45 0.25
N ARG A 897 -26.97 16.58 -0.77
CA ARG A 897 -26.16 15.36 -0.77
C ARG A 897 -25.46 15.19 -2.10
N THR A 898 -24.19 14.83 -2.07
CA THR A 898 -23.49 14.33 -3.25
C THR A 898 -24.17 13.06 -3.71
N VAL A 899 -24.41 12.95 -5.01
CA VAL A 899 -25.08 11.81 -5.63
C VAL A 899 -24.24 11.15 -6.71
N ALA A 900 -23.15 11.80 -7.13
CA ALA A 900 -22.18 11.25 -8.06
C ALA A 900 -20.87 12.05 -8.10
N TRP A 901 -19.82 11.40 -8.59
CA TRP A 901 -18.47 11.93 -8.77
C TRP A 901 -18.02 11.75 -10.22
N GLN A 902 -17.31 12.74 -10.75
CA GLN A 902 -16.63 12.65 -12.03
C GLN A 902 -15.22 12.12 -11.78
N THR A 903 -14.96 10.88 -12.17
CA THR A 903 -13.70 10.18 -11.91
C THR A 903 -12.99 9.78 -13.19
N ALA A 904 -11.67 9.59 -13.10
CA ALA A 904 -10.85 8.97 -14.13
C ALA A 904 -10.22 7.68 -13.61
N GLY A 905 -9.93 6.75 -14.51
CA GLY A 905 -9.62 5.37 -14.13
C GLY A 905 -10.87 4.66 -13.60
N SER A 906 -11.11 3.43 -14.07
CA SER A 906 -12.28 2.65 -13.67
C SER A 906 -11.85 1.35 -12.97
N GLY A 907 -10.85 1.45 -12.10
CA GLY A 907 -10.32 0.32 -11.35
C GLY A 907 -9.31 -0.47 -12.17
N TYR A 908 -9.73 -1.60 -12.75
CA TYR A 908 -8.81 -2.56 -13.39
C TYR A 908 -8.67 -2.33 -14.90
N GLN A 909 -7.56 -1.69 -15.31
CA GLN A 909 -7.09 -1.62 -16.72
C GLN A 909 -8.11 -1.05 -17.72
N CYS A 910 -9.03 -0.20 -17.26
CA CYS A 910 -10.11 0.31 -18.11
C CYS A 910 -10.54 1.74 -17.79
N SER A 911 -11.22 2.33 -18.78
CA SER A 911 -11.98 3.58 -18.68
C SER A 911 -13.43 3.30 -19.07
N SER A 912 -14.36 3.54 -18.15
CA SER A 912 -15.80 3.58 -18.43
C SER A 912 -16.17 4.85 -19.19
N GLN A 913 -17.39 4.90 -19.73
CA GLN A 913 -17.90 6.08 -20.43
C GLN A 913 -17.77 7.32 -19.55
N ASN A 914 -17.14 8.38 -20.09
CA ASN A 914 -16.93 9.65 -19.39
C ASN A 914 -18.25 10.44 -19.24
N CYS A 915 -19.14 9.95 -18.37
CA CYS A 915 -20.41 10.59 -18.05
C CYS A 915 -20.85 10.28 -16.62
N VAL A 916 -21.50 11.25 -15.99
CA VAL A 916 -22.07 11.13 -14.66
C VAL A 916 -23.51 10.66 -14.75
N ARG A 917 -23.85 9.62 -14.01
CA ARG A 917 -25.20 9.05 -13.92
C ARG A 917 -25.93 9.59 -12.70
N ILE A 918 -27.09 10.23 -12.89
CA ILE A 918 -27.85 10.84 -11.79
C ILE A 918 -29.23 10.23 -11.65
N ARG A 919 -29.51 9.78 -10.43
CA ARG A 919 -30.81 9.27 -9.98
C ARG A 919 -31.82 10.40 -9.80
N CYS A 920 -33.01 10.25 -10.37
CA CYS A 920 -34.13 11.18 -10.23
C CYS A 920 -35.15 10.68 -9.18
N ALA A 921 -35.55 11.56 -8.25
CA ALA A 921 -36.52 11.23 -7.20
C ALA A 921 -37.93 10.86 -7.74
N ASP A 922 -38.63 9.99 -7.01
CA ASP A 922 -39.87 9.31 -7.45
C ASP A 922 -41.03 10.20 -7.91
N SER A 923 -41.14 11.43 -7.40
CA SER A 923 -42.32 12.28 -7.59
C SER A 923 -42.07 13.60 -8.33
N ALA A 924 -40.85 13.84 -8.81
CA ALA A 924 -40.49 15.10 -9.45
C ALA A 924 -40.33 14.93 -10.98
N ASP A 925 -40.95 15.84 -11.74
CA ASP A 925 -40.75 15.96 -13.20
C ASP A 925 -39.43 16.67 -13.55
N THR A 926 -38.79 17.31 -12.56
CA THR A 926 -37.50 17.99 -12.70
C THR A 926 -36.65 17.79 -11.45
N VAL A 927 -35.36 17.55 -11.61
CA VAL A 927 -34.37 17.53 -10.51
C VAL A 927 -33.54 18.81 -10.57
N THR A 928 -33.27 19.40 -9.41
CA THR A 928 -32.31 20.50 -9.29
C THR A 928 -31.02 19.94 -8.70
N ILE A 929 -29.93 20.14 -9.41
CA ILE A 929 -28.60 19.72 -8.98
C ILE A 929 -27.69 20.92 -8.87
N THR A 930 -26.65 20.79 -8.06
CA THR A 930 -25.50 21.70 -8.04
C THR A 930 -24.27 20.91 -8.44
N VAL A 931 -23.53 21.40 -9.44
CA VAL A 931 -22.21 20.83 -9.77
C VAL A 931 -21.15 21.67 -9.06
N ALA A 932 -20.30 21.02 -8.28
CA ALA A 932 -19.07 21.61 -7.76
C ALA A 932 -17.93 21.22 -8.68
N TRP A 933 -17.42 22.20 -9.44
CA TRP A 933 -16.33 21.99 -10.40
C TRP A 933 -14.95 22.00 -9.71
N PRO A 934 -13.96 21.27 -10.24
CA PRO A 934 -12.59 21.29 -9.72
C PRO A 934 -12.04 22.72 -9.70
N PRO A 935 -11.42 23.17 -8.58
CA PRO A 935 -10.77 24.47 -8.53
C PRO A 935 -9.42 24.43 -9.28
N LEU A 936 -9.04 25.54 -9.94
CA LEU A 936 -7.66 25.76 -10.36
C LEU A 936 -6.84 26.27 -9.17
N SER A 937 -5.62 25.78 -9.01
CA SER A 937 -4.64 26.28 -8.05
C SER A 937 -4.22 27.73 -8.42
N LEU A 938 -4.19 28.60 -7.40
CA LEU A 938 -3.92 30.04 -7.54
C LEU A 938 -2.45 30.38 -7.86
N ASP A 939 -1.53 29.42 -7.79
CA ASP A 939 -0.11 29.63 -8.11
C ASP A 939 0.22 29.52 -9.62
N SER A 940 -0.79 29.34 -10.47
CA SER A 940 -0.65 29.30 -11.93
C SER A 940 -0.26 30.68 -12.49
N SER A 941 1.04 30.87 -12.75
CA SER A 941 1.54 31.99 -13.58
C SER A 941 1.21 31.81 -15.08
N THR A 942 0.60 30.69 -15.44
CA THR A 942 0.16 30.32 -16.78
C THR A 942 -1.22 30.91 -17.05
N SER A 943 -1.33 31.68 -18.12
CA SER A 943 -2.62 32.20 -18.57
C SER A 943 -3.54 31.03 -18.95
N PRO A 944 -4.84 31.06 -18.60
CA PRO A 944 -5.78 30.03 -19.02
C PRO A 944 -5.77 29.88 -20.55
N PRO A 945 -6.02 28.67 -21.07
CA PRO A 945 -6.05 28.43 -22.51
C PRO A 945 -7.02 29.39 -23.20
N LYS A 946 -6.61 29.93 -24.34
CA LYS A 946 -7.41 30.87 -25.13
C LYS A 946 -8.68 30.18 -25.63
N ALA A 947 -9.79 30.41 -24.92
CA ALA A 947 -11.12 30.08 -25.42
C ALA A 947 -11.35 30.72 -26.81
N ALA A 948 -11.82 29.92 -27.77
CA ALA A 948 -12.30 30.41 -29.04
C ALA A 948 -13.42 31.44 -28.80
N SER A 949 -13.30 32.62 -29.42
CA SER A 949 -14.14 33.78 -29.16
C SER A 949 -15.57 33.62 -29.70
N GLY A 950 -16.49 33.18 -28.84
CA GLY A 950 -17.94 33.18 -29.07
C GLY A 950 -18.68 34.08 -28.08
N SER A 951 -19.55 34.97 -28.56
CA SER A 951 -20.30 35.94 -27.75
C SER A 951 -21.38 35.27 -26.87
N PRO A 952 -21.73 35.84 -25.71
CA PRO A 952 -22.64 35.21 -24.75
C PRO A 952 -24.12 35.33 -25.15
N SER A 953 -24.82 34.19 -25.13
CA SER A 953 -26.29 34.13 -25.03
C SER A 953 -26.65 33.07 -23.98
N GLY A 954 -27.77 33.26 -23.28
CA GLY A 954 -28.17 32.58 -22.03
C GLY A 954 -27.96 31.06 -21.97
N GLN A 955 -27.87 30.56 -20.74
CA GLN A 955 -27.66 29.15 -20.40
C GLN A 955 -28.61 28.24 -21.21
N ASN A 956 -28.05 27.59 -22.23
CA ASN A 956 -28.73 26.56 -22.99
C ASN A 956 -28.41 25.21 -22.32
N VAL A 957 -29.26 24.74 -21.42
CA VAL A 957 -29.40 23.28 -21.25
C VAL A 957 -30.00 22.81 -22.57
N ARG A 958 -29.23 22.13 -23.42
CA ARG A 958 -29.76 21.52 -24.64
C ARG A 958 -30.06 20.05 -24.35
N PRO A 959 -31.30 19.68 -23.98
CA PRO A 959 -31.72 18.30 -24.17
C PRO A 959 -31.73 18.06 -25.68
N ILE A 960 -30.79 17.27 -26.19
CA ILE A 960 -30.66 17.07 -27.65
C ILE A 960 -31.73 16.08 -28.16
N ASP A 961 -32.28 15.25 -27.28
CA ASP A 961 -33.53 14.49 -27.39
C ASP A 961 -33.65 13.77 -26.05
N GLY A 962 -34.85 13.36 -25.61
CA GLY A 962 -35.09 12.80 -24.26
C GLY A 962 -34.35 11.50 -23.88
N ARG A 963 -33.36 11.06 -24.66
CA ARG A 963 -32.47 9.92 -24.41
C ARG A 963 -30.98 10.23 -24.61
N ARG A 964 -30.60 11.47 -24.94
CA ARG A 964 -29.20 11.86 -25.09
C ARG A 964 -28.65 12.39 -23.76
N PRO A 965 -27.35 12.18 -23.47
CA PRO A 965 -26.70 12.81 -22.33
C PRO A 965 -26.88 14.34 -22.35
N VAL A 966 -27.01 14.94 -21.17
CA VAL A 966 -27.10 16.39 -21.02
C VAL A 966 -25.69 16.96 -20.86
N LEU A 967 -25.29 17.85 -21.78
CA LEU A 967 -24.02 18.56 -21.71
C LEU A 967 -24.12 19.77 -20.78
N LEU A 968 -23.20 19.88 -19.82
CA LEU A 968 -23.10 21.02 -18.89
C LEU A 968 -21.70 21.66 -18.98
N GLU A 969 -21.64 22.99 -19.04
CA GLU A 969 -20.39 23.77 -19.15
C GLU A 969 -20.24 24.74 -17.95
N ASP A 970 -19.04 24.90 -17.42
CA ASP A 970 -18.72 25.75 -16.25
C ASP A 970 -18.59 27.27 -16.55
N ARG A 971 -19.59 27.90 -17.19
CA ARG A 971 -19.46 29.32 -17.64
C ARG A 971 -19.27 30.36 -16.52
N GLU A 972 -18.40 31.35 -16.77
CA GLU A 972 -17.92 32.35 -15.78
C GLU A 972 -19.01 33.23 -15.14
N SER A 973 -18.91 33.37 -13.81
CA SER A 973 -19.04 34.68 -13.16
C SER A 973 -18.15 34.73 -11.90
N ALA A 974 -16.96 35.29 -12.09
CA ALA A 974 -15.99 35.80 -11.11
C ALA A 974 -15.34 34.82 -10.11
N VAL A 975 -14.01 34.85 -10.16
CA VAL A 975 -13.00 34.27 -9.26
C VAL A 975 -13.39 34.38 -7.78
N VAL A 976 -13.46 33.24 -7.08
CA VAL A 976 -13.07 32.90 -5.68
C VAL A 976 -13.77 31.58 -5.28
N GLU A 977 -12.97 30.63 -4.76
CA GLU A 977 -13.30 29.35 -4.09
C GLU A 977 -14.60 28.60 -4.47
N GLY A 978 -14.43 27.42 -5.08
CA GLY A 978 -15.46 26.39 -5.22
C GLY A 978 -16.64 26.79 -6.10
N ARG A 979 -16.49 26.70 -7.43
CA ARG A 979 -17.56 27.00 -8.39
C ARG A 979 -18.72 26.03 -8.22
N ARG A 980 -19.73 26.43 -7.46
CA ARG A 980 -21.01 25.71 -7.37
C ARG A 980 -22.03 26.35 -8.31
N GLN A 981 -22.54 25.59 -9.26
CA GLN A 981 -23.54 26.05 -10.23
C GLN A 981 -24.80 25.20 -10.17
N ALA A 982 -25.95 25.85 -10.00
CA ALA A 982 -27.24 25.18 -9.93
C ALA A 982 -27.85 24.99 -11.33
N TYR A 983 -28.28 23.77 -11.61
CA TYR A 983 -28.92 23.35 -12.86
C TYR A 983 -30.28 22.74 -12.57
N ARG A 984 -31.23 22.93 -13.49
CA ARG A 984 -32.55 22.29 -13.44
C ARG A 984 -32.72 21.38 -14.64
N LEU A 985 -32.83 20.08 -14.40
CA LEU A 985 -32.89 19.05 -15.42
C LEU A 985 -34.33 18.53 -15.59
N PRO A 986 -34.84 18.42 -16.83
CA PRO A 986 -36.07 17.70 -17.12
C PRO A 986 -35.83 16.18 -17.00
N ARG A 987 -36.81 15.47 -16.45
CA ARG A 987 -36.80 14.00 -16.35
C ARG A 987 -37.27 13.33 -17.64
#